data_AF-A0A6P5EG36-F1
#
_entry.id   AF-A0A6P5EG36-F1
#
_cell.length_a   1.000
_cell.length_b   1.000
_cell.length_c   1.000
_cell.angle_alpha   90.00
_cell.angle_beta   90.00
_cell.angle_gamma   90.00
#
_symmetry.space_group_name_H-M   'P 1'
#
loop_
_entity.id
_entity.type
_entity.pdbx_description
1 polymer ?
#
loop_
_entity_poly.entity_id
_entity_poly.type
_entity_poly.pdbx_seq_one_letter_code
_entity_poly.pdbx_strand_id
1 'polypeptide(L)'
;MAEPYPQDAELLDVLTRTGEKTGVSKPRGLVHRDGDYHRAVHVWIYAESTRELLLQRRADCKESWPGQWDISSAGHISAGDSSLATARRELYEELGISLPKDAFELIFVFLQECTINNGKYINNEYNDVYLVTTLVPIPLEAFTLQETEVSSVKYIHIDEYKDLLAKGDEEFVPYDVEGQYGQLFTIIEQRYKENMESRSLALQKQLSQYAPLKLDLELTGLSEADKEALLYILKASMVIDDIFYEQVWYGNSALRDWLKEHSNSSYLDQLKWMYYSINKGPWSCLDENTAFLTTADSAVKLLRDSTKPVSGWKGIEYRVAFPVVKPPGASFYPPDMDKMEFKLWKNTLSSSEQKAATGYFSVIRRHGDSLPLTTSHNINQLESEKPLKSDDLFIVPFSQEYSSSLAKAAELLRKASELSDSPSLKKLLKTKADAFLSNDYYESDLAWMELDSKLDVTIGPYETYEDALFGYKATFESFVGIRDDIATSQVKLFGDHLQDLERNLPLDDMYKSESVVAAPIRVIQLLYNAGDVKGPQTVAFNLPNDERIVNEHGTSMVLLKNVSEAKFNNILKPIADVCIKEEQKEYIDFESFYTHTICHECCHGIGPHTIVLPSGEQSTVRMELQEVHSALEEAKADIVGLWALKFLIDEGLLPKTLVRSMYVSFLAGCFRSIRFGLEEAHGN
;
A
#
# COMPACT_ATOMS: atom_id res chain seq x y z
N MET A 1 -29.02 -31.04 33.96
CA MET A 1 -28.99 -31.14 32.49
C MET A 1 -29.50 -29.81 31.98
N ALA A 2 -28.64 -29.03 31.30
CA ALA A 2 -29.05 -27.77 30.69
C ALA A 2 -29.99 -28.07 29.51
N GLU A 3 -31.05 -27.28 29.35
CA GLU A 3 -31.92 -27.36 28.19
C GLU A 3 -31.09 -27.16 26.90
N PRO A 4 -31.37 -27.93 25.82
CA PRO A 4 -30.70 -27.69 24.55
C PRO A 4 -31.11 -26.31 24.02
N TYR A 5 -30.12 -25.47 23.73
CA TYR A 5 -30.32 -24.16 23.12
C TYR A 5 -30.92 -24.31 21.71
N PRO A 6 -31.76 -23.35 21.26
CA PRO A 6 -32.33 -23.37 19.93
C PRO A 6 -31.23 -23.43 18.87
N GLN A 7 -31.47 -24.24 17.84
CA GLN A 7 -30.50 -24.57 16.79
C GLN A 7 -30.14 -23.37 15.89
N ASP A 8 -30.84 -22.25 16.06
CA ASP A 8 -30.74 -20.99 15.29
C ASP A 8 -30.22 -19.79 16.12
N ALA A 9 -29.52 -20.04 17.24
CA ALA A 9 -28.98 -18.95 18.05
C ALA A 9 -27.80 -18.24 17.34
N GLU A 10 -27.89 -16.91 17.22
CA GLU A 10 -26.79 -16.05 16.74
C GLU A 10 -25.50 -16.34 17.52
N LEU A 11 -24.45 -16.73 16.80
CA LEU A 11 -23.13 -17.02 17.35
C LEU A 11 -22.23 -15.80 17.18
N LEU A 12 -21.44 -15.47 18.19
CA LEU A 12 -20.43 -14.41 18.15
C LEU A 12 -19.04 -15.01 18.40
N ASP A 13 -18.03 -14.43 17.75
CA ASP A 13 -16.63 -14.77 18.02
C ASP A 13 -16.16 -14.18 19.36
N VAL A 14 -15.52 -15.03 20.17
CA VAL A 14 -14.91 -14.64 21.43
C VAL A 14 -13.52 -14.08 21.18
N LEU A 15 -13.26 -12.91 21.76
CA LEU A 15 -12.00 -12.21 21.68
C LEU A 15 -11.22 -12.31 22.98
N THR A 16 -9.92 -12.05 22.87
CA THR A 16 -9.09 -11.72 24.01
C THR A 16 -9.46 -10.33 24.53
N ARG A 17 -8.96 -10.00 25.72
CA ARG A 17 -9.06 -8.65 26.30
C ARG A 17 -8.33 -7.57 25.48
N THR A 18 -7.49 -7.96 24.52
CA THR A 18 -6.82 -7.04 23.59
C THR A 18 -7.57 -6.91 22.26
N GLY A 19 -8.70 -7.62 22.08
CA GLY A 19 -9.55 -7.55 20.90
C GLY A 19 -9.14 -8.52 19.77
N GLU A 20 -8.24 -9.47 20.05
CA GLU A 20 -7.78 -10.49 19.10
C GLU A 20 -8.72 -11.70 19.12
N LYS A 21 -8.95 -12.33 17.96
CA LYS A 21 -9.80 -13.53 17.87
C LYS A 21 -9.17 -14.70 18.62
N THR A 22 -9.96 -15.41 19.44
CA THR A 22 -9.50 -16.62 20.15
C THR A 22 -9.65 -17.91 19.34
N GLY A 23 -10.42 -17.86 18.25
CA GLY A 23 -10.85 -19.04 17.49
C GLY A 23 -12.02 -19.81 18.13
N VAL A 24 -12.64 -19.27 19.19
CA VAL A 24 -13.84 -19.83 19.84
C VAL A 24 -15.03 -18.95 19.54
N SER A 25 -16.19 -19.54 19.22
CA SER A 25 -17.46 -18.82 19.06
C SER A 25 -18.51 -19.35 20.04
N LYS A 26 -19.40 -18.47 20.53
CA LYS A 26 -20.45 -18.80 21.51
C LYS A 26 -21.79 -18.16 21.11
N PRO A 27 -22.93 -18.75 21.48
CA PRO A 27 -24.22 -18.07 21.38
C PRO A 27 -24.21 -16.72 22.11
N ARG A 28 -24.77 -15.68 21.50
CA ARG A 28 -24.82 -14.31 22.04
C ARG A 28 -25.23 -14.24 23.51
N GLY A 29 -26.28 -14.97 23.89
CA GLY A 29 -26.74 -15.00 25.29
C GLY A 29 -25.70 -15.54 26.28
N LEU A 30 -24.80 -16.45 25.85
CA LEU A 30 -23.70 -16.95 26.67
C LEU A 30 -22.55 -15.96 26.76
N VAL A 31 -22.23 -15.29 25.65
CA VAL A 31 -21.20 -14.24 25.57
C VAL A 31 -21.49 -13.15 26.61
N HIS A 32 -22.72 -12.62 26.63
CA HIS A 32 -23.10 -11.56 27.58
C HIS A 32 -23.28 -12.06 29.02
N ARG A 33 -23.62 -13.34 29.22
CA ARG A 33 -23.68 -13.95 30.56
C ARG A 33 -22.29 -14.11 31.16
N ASP A 34 -21.34 -14.60 30.37
CA ASP A 34 -19.98 -14.91 30.79
C ASP A 34 -19.08 -13.65 30.79
N GLY A 35 -19.51 -12.58 30.12
CA GLY A 35 -18.71 -11.37 29.94
C GLY A 35 -17.55 -11.57 28.97
N ASP A 36 -17.74 -12.44 27.97
CA ASP A 36 -16.72 -12.64 26.94
C ASP A 36 -16.60 -11.39 26.06
N TYR A 37 -15.36 -11.04 25.70
CA TYR A 37 -15.11 -9.96 24.75
C TYR A 37 -15.60 -10.37 23.36
N HIS A 38 -16.30 -9.48 22.67
CA HIS A 38 -16.89 -9.72 21.34
C HIS A 38 -16.93 -8.40 20.53
N ARG A 39 -17.39 -8.43 19.27
CA ARG A 39 -17.46 -7.24 18.41
C ARG A 39 -18.88 -6.88 17.98
N ALA A 40 -19.06 -5.59 17.74
CA ALA A 40 -20.21 -5.00 17.07
C ALA A 40 -19.76 -3.88 16.13
N VAL A 41 -20.67 -3.45 15.27
CA VAL A 41 -20.50 -2.35 14.33
C VAL A 41 -21.44 -1.22 14.67
N HIS A 42 -20.96 0.00 14.47
CA HIS A 42 -21.71 1.22 14.66
C HIS A 42 -21.60 2.07 13.40
N VAL A 43 -22.71 2.28 12.70
CA VAL A 43 -22.75 3.07 11.47
C VAL A 43 -23.36 4.44 11.75
N TRP A 44 -22.66 5.49 11.35
CA TRP A 44 -23.14 6.86 11.33
C TRP A 44 -23.34 7.34 9.91
N ILE A 45 -24.50 7.94 9.61
CA ILE A 45 -24.73 8.69 8.38
C ILE A 45 -24.65 10.19 8.71
N TYR A 46 -23.72 10.88 8.04
CA TYR A 46 -23.53 12.32 8.14
C TYR A 46 -23.85 13.00 6.81
N ALA A 47 -24.77 13.96 6.83
CA ALA A 47 -25.12 14.79 5.69
C ALA A 47 -24.25 16.06 5.66
N GLU A 48 -23.32 16.14 4.71
CA GLU A 48 -22.29 17.18 4.61
C GLU A 48 -22.89 18.59 4.44
N SER A 49 -23.88 18.75 3.54
CA SER A 49 -24.46 20.08 3.25
C SER A 49 -25.22 20.72 4.41
N THR A 50 -25.81 19.92 5.31
CA THR A 50 -26.59 20.41 6.45
C THR A 50 -25.86 20.26 7.79
N ARG A 51 -24.73 19.55 7.81
CA ARG A 51 -23.99 19.17 9.03
C ARG A 51 -24.84 18.38 10.03
N GLU A 52 -25.69 17.51 9.51
CA GLU A 52 -26.62 16.71 10.32
C GLU A 52 -26.19 15.24 10.39
N LEU A 53 -26.46 14.62 11.53
CA LEU A 53 -26.36 13.16 11.72
C LEU A 53 -27.77 12.55 11.61
N LEU A 54 -27.87 11.41 10.95
CA LEU A 54 -29.09 10.59 10.99
C LEU A 54 -29.10 9.78 12.29
N LEU A 55 -30.18 9.89 13.05
CA LEU A 55 -30.43 9.06 14.23
C LEU A 55 -31.63 8.15 13.98
N GLN A 56 -31.58 6.96 14.57
CA GLN A 56 -32.72 6.05 14.62
C GLN A 56 -33.37 6.06 16.00
N ARG A 57 -34.68 5.89 16.06
CA ARG A 57 -35.40 5.69 17.32
C ARG A 57 -35.59 4.19 17.52
N ARG A 58 -35.01 3.66 18.58
CA ARG A 58 -35.07 2.23 18.92
C ARG A 58 -36.52 1.81 19.16
N ALA A 59 -36.91 0.65 18.67
CA ALA A 59 -38.24 0.10 18.90
C ALA A 59 -38.52 -0.11 20.40
N ASP A 60 -39.78 0.08 20.81
CA ASP A 60 -40.19 -0.06 22.22
C ASP A 60 -40.01 -1.49 22.75
N CYS A 61 -39.88 -2.49 21.86
CA CYS A 61 -39.66 -3.89 22.21
C CYS A 61 -38.19 -4.27 22.45
N LYS A 62 -37.24 -3.34 22.28
CA LYS A 62 -35.82 -3.61 22.49
C LYS A 62 -35.49 -3.82 23.97
N GLU A 63 -34.59 -4.77 24.26
CA GLU A 63 -34.14 -5.05 25.63
C GLU A 63 -33.26 -3.93 26.22
N SER A 64 -32.55 -3.20 25.37
CA SER A 64 -31.71 -2.06 25.75
C SER A 64 -32.23 -0.76 25.14
N TRP A 65 -32.40 0.25 26.00
CA TRP A 65 -32.77 1.63 25.64
C TRP A 65 -34.02 1.76 24.75
N PRO A 66 -35.17 1.13 25.09
CA PRO A 66 -36.37 1.18 24.27
C PRO A 66 -36.89 2.62 24.10
N GLY A 67 -37.27 2.99 22.88
CA GLY A 67 -37.88 4.28 22.56
C GLY A 67 -36.92 5.48 22.52
N GLN A 68 -35.63 5.29 22.83
CA GLN A 68 -34.60 6.35 22.76
C GLN A 68 -34.02 6.51 21.35
N TRP A 69 -33.50 7.70 21.08
CA TRP A 69 -32.74 8.04 19.88
C TRP A 69 -31.30 7.56 20.00
N ASP A 70 -30.85 6.87 18.97
CA ASP A 70 -29.60 6.15 18.89
C ASP A 70 -28.90 6.42 17.54
N ILE A 71 -27.69 5.89 17.39
CA ILE A 71 -26.87 5.98 16.17
C ILE A 71 -27.61 5.46 14.94
N SER A 72 -27.11 5.75 13.72
CA SER A 72 -27.88 5.46 12.50
C SER A 72 -28.19 3.98 12.33
N SER A 73 -27.23 3.10 12.60
CA SER A 73 -27.45 1.65 12.61
C SER A 73 -26.40 0.94 13.48
N ALA A 74 -26.76 -0.16 14.13
CA ALA A 74 -25.89 -0.89 15.06
C ALA A 74 -26.20 -2.39 15.10
N GLY A 75 -25.18 -3.24 15.18
CA GLY A 75 -25.41 -4.68 15.37
C GLY A 75 -24.16 -5.48 15.69
N HIS A 76 -24.35 -6.71 16.15
CA HIS A 76 -23.24 -7.60 16.50
C HIS A 76 -22.61 -8.19 15.25
N ILE A 77 -21.29 -8.43 15.30
CA ILE A 77 -20.61 -9.19 14.25
C ILE A 77 -20.83 -10.68 14.53
N SER A 78 -21.61 -11.33 13.67
CA SER A 78 -21.79 -12.79 13.69
C SER A 78 -20.44 -13.50 13.55
N ALA A 79 -20.33 -14.68 14.17
CA ALA A 79 -19.12 -15.49 14.12
C ALA A 79 -18.67 -15.75 12.67
N GLY A 80 -17.44 -15.35 12.35
CA GLY A 80 -16.86 -15.46 11.01
C GLY A 80 -17.17 -14.31 10.04
N ASP A 81 -18.12 -13.42 10.34
CA ASP A 81 -18.43 -12.27 9.50
C ASP A 81 -17.33 -11.20 9.57
N SER A 82 -17.19 -10.41 8.50
CA SER A 82 -16.35 -9.22 8.52
C SER A 82 -17.12 -8.02 9.07
N SER A 83 -16.39 -7.13 9.74
CA SER A 83 -16.94 -5.87 10.26
C SER A 83 -17.67 -5.04 9.19
N LEU A 84 -17.07 -4.89 8.00
CA LEU A 84 -17.69 -4.13 6.93
C LEU A 84 -18.92 -4.84 6.33
N ALA A 85 -18.93 -6.16 6.24
CA ALA A 85 -20.10 -6.90 5.78
C ALA A 85 -21.25 -6.75 6.78
N THR A 86 -20.98 -6.87 8.07
CA THR A 86 -21.96 -6.62 9.14
C THR A 86 -22.48 -5.18 9.07
N ALA A 87 -21.63 -4.16 8.96
CA ALA A 87 -22.04 -2.76 8.86
C ALA A 87 -23.01 -2.50 7.68
N ARG A 88 -22.76 -3.15 6.53
CA ARG A 88 -23.65 -3.07 5.36
C ARG A 88 -24.96 -3.82 5.56
N ARG A 89 -24.91 -5.00 6.21
CA ARG A 89 -26.09 -5.82 6.51
C ARG A 89 -27.01 -5.11 7.49
N GLU A 90 -26.50 -4.65 8.62
CA GLU A 90 -27.29 -3.95 9.65
C GLU A 90 -27.92 -2.68 9.08
N LEU A 91 -27.16 -1.90 8.30
CA LEU A 91 -27.70 -0.70 7.64
C LEU A 91 -28.84 -1.02 6.66
N TYR A 92 -28.77 -2.15 5.98
CA TYR A 92 -29.82 -2.60 5.09
C TYR A 92 -31.03 -3.15 5.86
N GLU A 93 -30.81 -3.98 6.87
CA GLU A 93 -31.87 -4.60 7.67
C GLU A 93 -32.67 -3.54 8.45
N GLU A 94 -31.98 -2.63 9.16
CA GLU A 94 -32.63 -1.65 10.02
C GLU A 94 -33.27 -0.50 9.23
N LEU A 95 -32.57 -0.01 8.18
CA LEU A 95 -32.94 1.23 7.47
C LEU A 95 -33.32 1.05 6.00
N GLY A 96 -33.09 -0.11 5.41
CA GLY A 96 -33.34 -0.37 3.98
C GLY A 96 -32.35 0.33 3.04
N ILE A 97 -31.15 0.68 3.53
CA ILE A 97 -30.12 1.36 2.72
C ILE A 97 -29.07 0.34 2.27
N SER A 98 -28.89 0.23 0.95
CA SER A 98 -27.83 -0.57 0.32
C SER A 98 -26.74 0.34 -0.25
N LEU A 99 -25.55 0.28 0.35
CA LEU A 99 -24.38 1.03 -0.09
C LEU A 99 -23.19 0.09 -0.39
N PRO A 100 -22.33 0.45 -1.36
CA PRO A 100 -21.12 -0.29 -1.67
C PRO A 100 -20.08 -0.12 -0.56
N LYS A 101 -19.09 -1.02 -0.54
CA LYS A 101 -18.02 -1.05 0.46
C LYS A 101 -17.23 0.27 0.57
N ASP A 102 -17.10 0.98 -0.55
CA ASP A 102 -16.38 2.24 -0.65
C ASP A 102 -17.18 3.46 -0.15
N ALA A 103 -18.38 3.26 0.42
CA ALA A 103 -19.13 4.30 1.12
C ALA A 103 -18.85 4.35 2.63
N PHE A 104 -18.20 3.33 3.18
CA PHE A 104 -18.02 3.14 4.63
C PHE A 104 -16.57 3.40 5.04
N GLU A 105 -16.37 4.43 5.84
CA GLU A 105 -15.07 4.73 6.44
C GLU A 105 -15.00 4.17 7.85
N LEU A 106 -14.11 3.22 8.12
CA LEU A 106 -13.79 2.83 9.50
C LEU A 106 -12.97 3.96 10.14
N ILE A 107 -13.57 4.70 11.07
CA ILE A 107 -12.95 5.88 11.67
C ILE A 107 -12.19 5.57 12.97
N PHE A 108 -12.68 4.63 13.78
CA PHE A 108 -11.98 4.12 14.97
C PHE A 108 -12.66 2.86 15.52
N VAL A 109 -11.93 2.13 16.37
CA VAL A 109 -12.43 0.98 17.13
C VAL A 109 -12.25 1.28 18.61
N PHE A 110 -13.25 0.96 19.44
CA PHE A 110 -13.11 1.12 20.88
C PHE A 110 -13.81 0.03 21.68
N LEU A 111 -13.26 -0.29 22.86
CA LEU A 111 -13.87 -1.20 23.82
C LEU A 111 -14.86 -0.43 24.71
N GLN A 112 -16.10 -0.92 24.75
CA GLN A 112 -17.11 -0.52 25.71
C GLN A 112 -17.35 -1.67 26.70
N GLU A 113 -17.13 -1.40 27.99
CA GLU A 113 -17.43 -2.33 29.08
C GLU A 113 -18.62 -1.77 29.87
N CYS A 114 -19.78 -2.43 29.78
CA CYS A 114 -20.96 -2.04 30.54
C CYS A 114 -21.63 -3.27 31.19
N THR A 115 -22.32 -3.05 32.30
CA THR A 115 -23.08 -4.10 32.97
C THR A 115 -24.47 -3.58 33.29
N ILE A 116 -25.48 -4.19 32.69
CA ILE A 116 -26.88 -3.80 32.83
C ILE A 116 -27.70 -4.94 33.46
N ASN A 117 -29.00 -4.71 33.67
CA ASN A 117 -29.94 -5.70 34.21
C ASN A 117 -29.48 -6.33 35.55
N ASN A 118 -29.02 -5.49 36.49
CA ASN A 118 -28.56 -5.89 37.83
C ASN A 118 -27.44 -6.95 37.81
N GLY A 119 -26.48 -6.83 36.88
CA GLY A 119 -25.31 -7.72 36.82
C GLY A 119 -25.50 -8.98 35.99
N LYS A 120 -26.63 -9.12 35.28
CA LYS A 120 -26.95 -10.31 34.48
C LYS A 120 -26.54 -10.20 33.00
N TYR A 121 -26.26 -8.99 32.54
CA TYR A 121 -25.84 -8.72 31.18
C TYR A 121 -24.54 -7.92 31.23
N ILE A 122 -23.43 -8.57 30.86
CA ILE A 122 -22.08 -8.00 30.84
C ILE A 122 -21.71 -7.79 29.37
N ASN A 123 -21.70 -6.54 28.93
CA ASN A 123 -21.31 -6.15 27.58
C ASN A 123 -19.84 -5.74 27.57
N ASN A 124 -18.97 -6.59 27.05
CA ASN A 124 -17.56 -6.30 26.82
C ASN A 124 -17.32 -6.25 25.31
N GLU A 125 -17.71 -5.14 24.69
CA GLU A 125 -17.93 -5.05 23.25
C GLU A 125 -16.92 -4.12 22.59
N TYR A 126 -16.19 -4.62 21.61
CA TYR A 126 -15.39 -3.81 20.70
C TYR A 126 -16.28 -3.29 19.57
N ASN A 127 -16.40 -1.97 19.50
CA ASN A 127 -17.25 -1.28 18.56
C ASN A 127 -16.43 -0.74 17.40
N ASP A 128 -16.65 -1.30 16.21
CA ASP A 128 -16.07 -0.82 14.97
C ASP A 128 -16.96 0.30 14.42
N VAL A 129 -16.47 1.54 14.48
CA VAL A 129 -17.26 2.72 14.13
C VAL A 129 -17.03 3.11 12.69
N TYR A 130 -18.09 3.04 11.88
CA TYR A 130 -18.13 3.44 10.49
C TYR A 130 -18.84 4.78 10.30
N LEU A 131 -18.32 5.59 9.38
CA LEU A 131 -18.94 6.82 8.91
C LEU A 131 -19.27 6.71 7.42
N VAL A 132 -20.52 6.96 7.09
CA VAL A 132 -21.04 7.18 5.73
C VAL A 132 -21.30 8.66 5.56
N THR A 133 -20.64 9.30 4.60
CA THR A 133 -20.82 10.73 4.31
C THR A 133 -21.66 10.92 3.06
N THR A 134 -22.87 11.46 3.22
CA THR A 134 -23.74 11.86 2.10
C THR A 134 -23.63 13.35 1.84
N LEU A 135 -23.82 13.76 0.59
CA LEU A 135 -23.75 15.18 0.20
C LEU A 135 -24.95 15.95 0.75
N VAL A 136 -26.13 15.32 0.73
CA VAL A 136 -27.40 15.87 1.22
C VAL A 136 -28.11 14.85 2.10
N PRO A 137 -29.06 15.28 2.97
CA PRO A 137 -29.92 14.37 3.70
C PRO A 137 -30.69 13.43 2.78
N ILE A 138 -30.79 12.16 3.17
CA ILE A 138 -31.62 11.17 2.50
C ILE A 138 -33.09 11.50 2.84
N PRO A 139 -34.00 11.59 1.85
CA PRO A 139 -35.42 11.85 2.12
C PRO A 139 -36.01 10.80 3.08
N LEU A 140 -36.80 11.23 4.06
CA LEU A 140 -37.33 10.32 5.10
C LEU A 140 -38.23 9.22 4.51
N GLU A 141 -38.84 9.46 3.34
CA GLU A 141 -39.69 8.47 2.65
C GLU A 141 -38.90 7.38 1.93
N ALA A 142 -37.58 7.55 1.78
CA ALA A 142 -36.68 6.61 1.12
C ALA A 142 -36.30 5.41 2.01
N PHE A 143 -36.43 5.56 3.34
CA PHE A 143 -36.10 4.51 4.30
C PHE A 143 -37.16 3.40 4.32
N THR A 144 -36.73 2.17 4.56
CA THR A 144 -37.59 1.02 4.83
C THR A 144 -37.20 0.46 6.19
N LEU A 145 -37.94 0.86 7.22
CA LEU A 145 -37.59 0.57 8.62
C LEU A 145 -38.05 -0.82 9.01
N GLN A 146 -37.16 -1.58 9.66
CA GLN A 146 -37.54 -2.83 10.32
C GLN A 146 -38.25 -2.53 11.64
N GLU A 147 -39.57 -2.72 11.69
CA GLU A 147 -40.41 -2.29 12.83
C GLU A 147 -40.01 -2.92 14.19
N THR A 148 -39.39 -4.09 14.18
CA THR A 148 -38.89 -4.76 15.41
C THR A 148 -37.62 -4.12 15.98
N GLU A 149 -36.94 -3.31 15.18
CA GLU A 149 -35.66 -2.68 15.49
C GLU A 149 -35.78 -1.15 15.58
N VAL A 150 -36.49 -0.54 14.63
CA VAL A 150 -36.53 0.90 14.41
C VAL A 150 -37.96 1.41 14.30
N SER A 151 -38.30 2.41 15.11
CA SER A 151 -39.62 3.07 15.10
C SER A 151 -39.69 4.30 14.20
N SER A 152 -38.59 5.05 14.08
CA SER A 152 -38.52 6.26 13.25
C SER A 152 -37.07 6.69 13.05
N VAL A 153 -36.81 7.57 12.07
CA VAL A 153 -35.51 8.21 11.88
C VAL A 153 -35.65 9.74 11.87
N LYS A 154 -34.60 10.46 12.26
CA LYS A 154 -34.54 11.93 12.14
C LYS A 154 -33.12 12.41 11.85
N TYR A 155 -33.00 13.56 11.22
CA TYR A 155 -31.75 14.32 11.16
C TYR A 155 -31.68 15.29 12.33
N ILE A 156 -30.49 15.45 12.89
CA ILE A 156 -30.19 16.44 13.92
C ILE A 156 -28.83 17.08 13.64
N HIS A 157 -28.74 18.39 13.83
CA HIS A 157 -27.47 19.08 13.63
C HIS A 157 -26.42 18.56 14.63
N ILE A 158 -25.19 18.33 14.17
CA ILE A 158 -24.13 17.70 14.97
C ILE A 158 -23.86 18.42 16.29
N ASP A 159 -23.83 19.74 16.26
CA ASP A 159 -23.59 20.57 17.45
C ASP A 159 -24.79 20.50 18.44
N GLU A 160 -26.02 20.41 17.94
CA GLU A 160 -27.21 20.26 18.78
C GLU A 160 -27.24 18.89 19.46
N TYR A 161 -26.93 17.82 18.71
CA TYR A 161 -26.86 16.48 19.27
C TYR A 161 -25.79 16.36 20.35
N LYS A 162 -24.60 16.92 20.12
CA LYS A 162 -23.53 16.97 21.13
C LYS A 162 -23.99 17.69 22.40
N ASP A 163 -24.68 18.82 22.27
CA ASP A 163 -25.21 19.57 23.41
C ASP A 163 -26.29 18.80 24.20
N LEU A 164 -27.14 18.02 23.53
CA LEU A 164 -28.17 17.21 24.18
C LEU A 164 -27.56 16.04 24.95
N LEU A 165 -26.58 15.36 24.37
CA LEU A 165 -25.81 14.31 25.06
C LEU A 165 -25.08 14.87 26.29
N ALA A 166 -24.43 16.03 26.15
CA ALA A 166 -23.72 16.69 27.26
C ALA A 166 -24.66 17.06 28.43
N LYS A 167 -25.95 17.31 28.15
CA LYS A 167 -26.98 17.60 29.17
C LYS A 167 -27.59 16.34 29.78
N GLY A 168 -27.30 15.16 29.24
CA GLY A 168 -27.89 13.89 29.69
C GLY A 168 -29.39 13.80 29.37
N ASP A 169 -29.81 14.26 28.20
CA ASP A 169 -31.21 14.19 27.77
C ASP A 169 -31.70 12.74 27.70
N GLU A 170 -32.77 12.42 28.43
CA GLU A 170 -33.29 11.06 28.60
C GLU A 170 -33.93 10.48 27.32
N GLU A 171 -34.20 11.31 26.30
CA GLU A 171 -34.68 10.84 25.00
C GLU A 171 -33.58 10.16 24.16
N PHE A 172 -32.30 10.27 24.54
CA PHE A 172 -31.17 9.76 23.76
C PHE A 172 -30.41 8.69 24.54
N VAL A 173 -29.80 7.74 23.81
CA VAL A 173 -28.85 6.79 24.38
C VAL A 173 -27.66 7.59 24.96
N PRO A 174 -27.26 7.37 26.23
CA PRO A 174 -26.35 8.26 26.95
C PRO A 174 -24.88 8.01 26.57
N TYR A 175 -24.51 8.45 25.37
CA TYR A 175 -23.13 8.42 24.90
C TYR A 175 -22.28 9.52 25.53
N ASP A 176 -21.06 9.16 25.93
CA ASP A 176 -20.10 10.10 26.51
C ASP A 176 -19.47 10.97 25.40
N VAL A 177 -19.76 12.27 25.44
CA VAL A 177 -19.24 13.29 24.51
C VAL A 177 -17.75 13.60 24.73
N GLU A 178 -17.21 13.31 25.91
CA GLU A 178 -15.78 13.40 26.22
C GLU A 178 -15.09 12.02 26.10
N GLY A 179 -15.89 10.97 25.91
CA GLY A 179 -15.45 9.59 25.71
C GLY A 179 -15.19 9.27 24.23
N GLN A 180 -15.43 8.02 23.85
CA GLN A 180 -15.01 7.52 22.54
C GLN A 180 -15.80 8.15 21.37
N TYR A 181 -17.09 8.47 21.55
CA TYR A 181 -17.85 9.20 20.52
C TYR A 181 -17.50 10.69 20.44
N GLY A 182 -16.82 11.25 21.45
CA GLY A 182 -16.16 12.56 21.33
C GLY A 182 -15.17 12.62 20.15
N GLN A 183 -14.55 11.49 19.80
CA GLN A 183 -13.66 11.37 18.65
C GLN A 183 -14.40 11.58 17.33
N LEU A 184 -15.61 11.01 17.16
CA LEU A 184 -16.43 11.21 15.97
C LEU A 184 -16.69 12.70 15.71
N PHE A 185 -17.16 13.42 16.75
CA PHE A 185 -17.43 14.85 16.64
C PHE A 185 -16.17 15.63 16.29
N THR A 186 -15.04 15.31 16.93
CA THR A 186 -13.75 15.95 16.67
C THR A 186 -13.27 15.70 15.25
N ILE A 187 -13.39 14.46 14.75
CA ILE A 187 -13.01 14.07 13.39
C ILE A 187 -13.84 14.85 12.36
N ILE A 188 -15.17 14.86 12.51
CA ILE A 188 -16.06 15.60 11.59
C ILE A 188 -15.75 17.10 11.67
N GLU A 189 -15.62 17.66 12.87
CA GLU A 189 -15.30 19.08 13.04
C GLU A 189 -13.99 19.43 12.32
N GLN A 190 -12.90 18.70 12.57
CA GLN A 190 -11.59 18.96 11.97
C GLN A 190 -11.63 18.94 10.43
N ARG A 191 -12.34 17.99 9.82
CA ARG A 191 -12.48 17.87 8.35
C ARG A 191 -13.08 19.12 7.71
N TYR A 192 -14.03 19.76 8.40
CA TYR A 192 -14.79 20.88 7.86
C TYR A 192 -14.44 22.24 8.50
N LYS A 193 -13.54 22.27 9.50
CA LYS A 193 -13.12 23.48 10.23
C LYS A 193 -12.00 24.25 9.54
N GLU A 194 -11.14 23.58 8.78
CA GLU A 194 -9.89 24.20 8.31
C GLU A 194 -10.09 25.23 7.19
N ASN A 195 -9.47 26.41 7.37
CA ASN A 195 -9.35 27.43 6.33
C ASN A 195 -8.43 26.92 5.20
N MET A 196 -8.90 27.04 3.95
CA MET A 196 -8.19 26.64 2.73
C MET A 196 -6.73 27.14 2.67
N GLU A 197 -6.45 28.31 3.24
CA GLU A 197 -5.11 28.90 3.29
C GLU A 197 -4.12 28.04 4.10
N SER A 198 -4.50 27.59 5.30
CA SER A 198 -3.65 26.75 6.16
C SER A 198 -3.34 25.41 5.50
N ARG A 199 -4.34 24.79 4.87
CA ARG A 199 -4.19 23.53 4.13
C ARG A 199 -3.26 23.69 2.93
N SER A 200 -3.39 24.79 2.21
CA SER A 200 -2.52 25.11 1.07
C SER A 200 -1.07 25.27 1.51
N LEU A 201 -0.83 26.00 2.60
CA LEU A 201 0.52 26.19 3.14
C LEU A 201 1.17 24.87 3.61
N ALA A 202 0.38 23.99 4.23
CA ALA A 202 0.86 22.67 4.64
C ALA A 202 1.29 21.83 3.44
N LEU A 203 0.44 21.72 2.40
CA LEU A 203 0.76 20.98 1.18
C LEU A 203 1.93 21.60 0.40
N GLN A 204 2.04 22.93 0.35
CA GLN A 204 3.21 23.60 -0.24
C GLN A 204 4.51 23.21 0.47
N LYS A 205 4.51 23.19 1.80
CA LYS A 205 5.68 22.78 2.59
C LYS A 205 6.06 21.34 2.28
N GLN A 206 5.09 20.43 2.20
CA GLN A 206 5.33 19.04 1.83
C GLN A 206 5.85 18.90 0.39
N LEU A 207 5.23 19.58 -0.57
CA LEU A 207 5.68 19.60 -1.97
C LEU A 207 7.09 20.17 -2.13
N SER A 208 7.49 21.14 -1.30
CA SER A 208 8.82 21.74 -1.36
C SER A 208 9.96 20.77 -1.02
N GLN A 209 9.64 19.61 -0.44
CA GLN A 209 10.61 18.53 -0.23
C GLN A 209 10.97 17.81 -1.54
N TYR A 210 10.18 17.98 -2.60
CA TYR A 210 10.37 17.38 -3.92
C TYR A 210 10.80 18.44 -4.93
N ALA A 211 12.07 18.41 -5.33
CA ALA A 211 12.58 19.33 -6.36
C ALA A 211 12.02 18.94 -7.75
N PRO A 212 11.25 19.83 -8.43
CA PRO A 212 10.75 19.54 -9.76
C PRO A 212 11.91 19.57 -10.76
N LEU A 213 11.97 18.55 -11.63
CA LEU A 213 13.05 18.41 -12.60
C LEU A 213 12.51 17.95 -13.94
N LYS A 214 13.11 18.45 -15.02
CA LYS A 214 12.83 18.03 -16.38
C LYS A 214 13.94 17.09 -16.84
N LEU A 215 13.59 15.85 -17.14
CA LEU A 215 14.52 14.89 -17.75
C LEU A 215 14.51 15.11 -19.26
N ASP A 216 15.45 15.94 -19.76
CA ASP A 216 15.66 16.15 -21.19
C ASP A 216 16.67 15.13 -21.71
N LEU A 217 16.17 14.06 -22.32
CA LEU A 217 17.00 12.99 -22.86
C LEU A 217 17.01 13.00 -24.39
N GLU A 218 18.20 12.97 -24.96
CA GLU A 218 18.36 12.68 -26.39
C GLU A 218 18.19 11.19 -26.65
N LEU A 219 17.34 10.82 -27.62
CA LEU A 219 17.14 9.44 -28.07
C LEU A 219 18.26 8.96 -29.01
N THR A 220 19.49 9.39 -28.75
CA THR A 220 20.66 9.16 -29.60
C THR A 220 21.02 7.67 -29.59
N GLY A 221 21.17 7.09 -30.78
CA GLY A 221 21.51 5.67 -30.95
C GLY A 221 20.31 4.72 -31.06
N LEU A 222 19.06 5.19 -30.88
CA LEU A 222 17.88 4.38 -31.20
C LEU A 222 17.62 4.36 -32.72
N SER A 223 17.28 3.18 -33.25
CA SER A 223 16.73 3.02 -34.59
C SER A 223 15.35 3.66 -34.69
N GLU A 224 14.90 3.99 -35.91
CA GLU A 224 13.53 4.49 -36.11
C GLU A 224 12.49 3.44 -35.69
N ALA A 225 12.80 2.15 -35.92
CA ALA A 225 12.00 1.01 -35.49
C ALA A 225 11.81 0.97 -33.96
N ASP A 226 12.90 1.12 -33.19
CA ASP A 226 12.84 1.14 -31.72
C ASP A 226 12.18 2.41 -31.18
N LYS A 227 12.27 3.55 -31.88
CA LYS A 227 11.50 4.76 -31.53
C LYS A 227 9.99 4.57 -31.72
N GLU A 228 9.57 3.85 -32.76
CA GLU A 228 8.16 3.48 -32.94
C GLU A 228 7.71 2.48 -31.86
N ALA A 229 8.54 1.48 -31.55
CA ALA A 229 8.28 0.52 -30.48
C ALA A 229 8.15 1.20 -29.11
N LEU A 230 9.00 2.18 -28.82
CA LEU A 230 8.99 2.98 -27.60
C LEU A 230 7.62 3.61 -27.32
N LEU A 231 6.92 4.12 -28.33
CA LEU A 231 5.58 4.70 -28.15
C LEU A 231 4.57 3.70 -27.57
N TYR A 232 4.68 2.43 -27.95
CA TYR A 232 3.81 1.36 -27.44
C TYR A 232 4.25 0.88 -26.06
N ILE A 233 5.57 0.84 -25.79
CA ILE A 233 6.12 0.53 -24.46
C ILE A 233 5.66 1.56 -23.43
N LEU A 234 5.70 2.86 -23.76
CA LEU A 234 5.23 3.92 -22.88
C LEU A 234 3.73 3.80 -22.59
N LYS A 235 2.92 3.46 -23.61
CA LYS A 235 1.48 3.19 -23.40
C LYS A 235 1.24 1.98 -22.52
N ALA A 236 2.05 0.92 -22.65
CA ALA A 236 1.95 -0.25 -21.76
C ALA A 236 2.32 0.15 -20.32
N SER A 237 3.37 0.96 -20.15
CA SER A 237 3.80 1.48 -18.84
C SER A 237 2.71 2.33 -18.17
N MET A 238 1.95 3.13 -18.93
CA MET A 238 0.79 3.86 -18.40
C MET A 238 -0.33 2.94 -17.87
N VAL A 239 -0.52 1.77 -18.49
CA VAL A 239 -1.49 0.77 -18.01
C VAL A 239 -0.99 0.10 -16.72
N ILE A 240 0.32 -0.13 -16.59
CA ILE A 240 0.94 -0.61 -15.35
C ILE A 240 0.73 0.39 -14.21
N ASP A 241 0.77 1.70 -14.51
CA ASP A 241 0.47 2.74 -13.52
C ASP A 241 -0.95 2.59 -12.95
N ASP A 242 -1.94 2.31 -13.80
CA ASP A 242 -3.34 2.09 -13.39
C ASP A 242 -3.46 0.89 -12.44
N ILE A 243 -2.78 -0.22 -12.74
CA ILE A 243 -2.79 -1.42 -11.89
C ILE A 243 -2.21 -1.10 -10.51
N PHE A 244 -1.11 -0.33 -10.46
CA PHE A 244 -0.49 0.01 -9.19
C PHE A 244 -1.40 0.86 -8.28
N TYR A 245 -2.18 1.80 -8.84
CA TYR A 245 -3.18 2.52 -8.02
C TYR A 245 -4.15 1.55 -7.35
N GLU A 246 -4.63 0.54 -8.08
CA GLU A 246 -5.53 -0.50 -7.54
C GLU A 246 -4.85 -1.39 -6.49
N GLN A 247 -3.54 -1.64 -6.62
CA GLN A 247 -2.74 -2.40 -5.65
C GLN A 247 -2.56 -1.65 -4.33
N VAL A 248 -2.30 -0.34 -4.38
CA VAL A 248 -2.15 0.51 -3.19
C VAL A 248 -3.43 0.51 -2.36
N TRP A 249 -4.57 0.75 -2.99
CA TRP A 249 -5.86 0.76 -2.31
C TRP A 249 -7.02 0.65 -3.31
N TYR A 250 -8.05 -0.14 -2.99
CA TYR A 250 -9.15 -0.44 -3.91
C TYR A 250 -9.93 0.81 -4.40
N GLY A 251 -10.01 1.88 -3.58
CA GLY A 251 -10.70 3.13 -3.94
C GLY A 251 -9.81 4.17 -4.60
N ASN A 252 -8.52 3.89 -4.76
CA ASN A 252 -7.50 4.86 -5.14
C ASN A 252 -7.73 5.41 -6.56
N SER A 253 -8.15 4.57 -7.50
CA SER A 253 -8.47 5.00 -8.86
C SER A 253 -9.60 6.03 -8.91
N ALA A 254 -10.64 5.87 -8.07
CA ALA A 254 -11.72 6.84 -7.98
C ALA A 254 -11.25 8.18 -7.41
N LEU A 255 -10.40 8.15 -6.38
CA LEU A 255 -9.80 9.36 -5.80
C LEU A 255 -8.87 10.07 -6.79
N ARG A 256 -8.00 9.32 -7.48
CA ARG A 256 -7.10 9.84 -8.52
C ARG A 256 -7.88 10.61 -9.58
N ASP A 257 -8.88 9.96 -10.17
CA ASP A 257 -9.63 10.51 -11.30
C ASP A 257 -10.37 11.78 -10.87
N TRP A 258 -10.96 11.76 -9.67
CA TRP A 258 -11.60 12.93 -9.07
C TRP A 258 -10.63 14.09 -8.86
N LEU A 259 -9.49 13.88 -8.20
CA LEU A 259 -8.49 14.92 -7.95
C LEU A 259 -7.93 15.48 -9.25
N LYS A 260 -7.70 14.63 -10.25
CA LYS A 260 -7.23 15.07 -11.57
C LYS A 260 -8.25 15.95 -12.28
N GLU A 261 -9.51 15.53 -12.32
CA GLU A 261 -10.60 16.29 -12.94
C GLU A 261 -10.81 17.66 -12.27
N HIS A 262 -10.67 17.72 -10.94
CA HIS A 262 -10.89 18.93 -10.14
C HIS A 262 -9.60 19.72 -9.85
N SER A 263 -8.46 19.32 -10.42
CA SER A 263 -7.15 19.93 -10.13
C SER A 263 -7.06 21.42 -10.47
N ASN A 264 -7.95 21.92 -11.34
CA ASN A 264 -8.01 23.33 -11.74
C ASN A 264 -9.14 24.12 -11.04
N SER A 265 -9.86 23.50 -10.09
CA SER A 265 -10.99 24.13 -9.41
C SER A 265 -10.56 25.19 -8.39
N SER A 266 -9.44 24.97 -7.70
CA SER A 266 -8.85 25.93 -6.77
C SER A 266 -7.34 25.71 -6.65
N TYR A 267 -6.65 26.66 -6.02
CA TYR A 267 -5.22 26.50 -5.73
C TYR A 267 -4.95 25.31 -4.78
N LEU A 268 -5.83 25.11 -3.79
CA LEU A 268 -5.74 23.96 -2.90
C LEU A 268 -5.89 22.65 -3.66
N ASP A 269 -6.84 22.55 -4.59
CA ASP A 269 -7.08 21.33 -5.37
C ASP A 269 -5.92 21.03 -6.34
N GLN A 270 -5.27 22.06 -6.87
CA GLN A 270 -4.02 21.90 -7.62
C GLN A 270 -2.93 21.26 -6.75
N LEU A 271 -2.74 21.75 -5.53
CA LEU A 271 -1.73 21.20 -4.60
C LEU A 271 -2.07 19.78 -4.18
N LYS A 272 -3.34 19.47 -3.89
CA LYS A 272 -3.81 18.11 -3.59
C LYS A 272 -3.46 17.16 -4.73
N TRP A 273 -3.77 17.54 -5.97
CA TRP A 273 -3.46 16.72 -7.14
C TRP A 273 -1.96 16.51 -7.33
N MET A 274 -1.16 17.57 -7.21
CA MET A 274 0.31 17.48 -7.34
C MET A 274 0.90 16.52 -6.31
N TYR A 275 0.52 16.68 -5.04
CA TYR A 275 1.07 15.87 -3.96
C TYR A 275 0.56 14.43 -4.00
N TYR A 276 -0.72 14.23 -4.32
CA TYR A 276 -1.28 12.91 -4.60
C TYR A 276 -0.54 12.20 -5.73
N SER A 277 -0.23 12.90 -6.83
CA SER A 277 0.45 12.31 -7.99
C SER A 277 1.85 11.79 -7.65
N ILE A 278 2.56 12.47 -6.74
CA ILE A 278 3.89 12.05 -6.27
C ILE A 278 3.77 10.80 -5.39
N ASN A 279 2.83 10.80 -4.43
CA ASN A 279 2.71 9.71 -3.46
C ASN A 279 1.88 8.51 -3.98
N LYS A 280 1.21 8.66 -5.13
CA LYS A 280 0.29 7.68 -5.72
C LYS A 280 -0.81 7.18 -4.76
N GLY A 281 -1.20 8.03 -3.83
CA GLY A 281 -2.21 7.76 -2.82
C GLY A 281 -2.38 8.97 -1.87
N PRO A 282 -3.36 8.92 -0.95
CA PRO A 282 -3.64 9.98 0.02
C PRO A 282 -2.66 10.03 1.21
N TRP A 283 -1.60 9.21 1.21
CA TRP A 283 -0.62 9.08 2.30
C TRP A 283 0.75 9.60 1.88
N SER A 284 1.42 10.34 2.77
CA SER A 284 2.76 10.87 2.51
C SER A 284 3.83 9.77 2.64
N CYS A 285 4.59 9.51 1.57
CA CYS A 285 5.71 8.58 1.59
C CYS A 285 6.88 9.07 2.48
N LEU A 286 6.98 10.37 2.76
CA LEU A 286 8.04 10.96 3.59
C LEU A 286 7.62 11.18 5.04
N ASP A 287 6.33 11.18 5.33
CA ASP A 287 5.78 11.40 6.68
C ASP A 287 5.09 10.12 7.20
N GLU A 288 5.79 8.98 7.15
CA GLU A 288 5.36 7.69 7.74
C GLU A 288 3.97 7.21 7.29
N ASN A 289 3.60 7.43 6.01
CA ASN A 289 2.27 7.15 5.47
C ASN A 289 1.13 7.88 6.20
N THR A 290 1.40 9.04 6.80
CA THR A 290 0.35 9.91 7.35
C THR A 290 -0.55 10.40 6.21
N ALA A 291 -1.87 10.28 6.38
CA ALA A 291 -2.82 10.81 5.41
C ALA A 291 -2.81 12.34 5.39
N PHE A 292 -2.72 12.94 4.20
CA PHE A 292 -2.77 14.39 4.00
C PHE A 292 -4.12 14.87 3.40
N LEU A 293 -5.02 13.94 3.09
CA LEU A 293 -6.40 14.21 2.71
C LEU A 293 -7.34 13.69 3.81
N THR A 294 -8.64 13.96 3.68
CA THR A 294 -9.71 13.24 4.41
C THR A 294 -10.87 12.88 3.47
N THR A 295 -11.81 12.02 3.87
CA THR A 295 -12.98 11.65 3.05
C THR A 295 -13.75 12.85 2.50
N ALA A 296 -13.69 14.02 3.16
CA ALA A 296 -14.26 15.27 2.65
C ALA A 296 -13.62 15.76 1.33
N ASP A 297 -12.38 15.38 1.05
CA ASP A 297 -11.67 15.67 -0.21
C ASP A 297 -11.90 14.62 -1.30
N SER A 298 -12.60 13.53 -0.98
CA SER A 298 -12.73 12.36 -1.85
C SER A 298 -13.81 12.52 -2.92
N ALA A 299 -13.82 11.55 -3.84
CA ALA A 299 -14.73 11.47 -4.97
C ALA A 299 -16.20 11.39 -4.54
N VAL A 300 -17.09 11.99 -5.31
CA VAL A 300 -18.54 11.87 -5.13
C VAL A 300 -19.10 10.85 -6.11
N LYS A 301 -19.91 9.90 -5.62
CA LYS A 301 -20.64 8.93 -6.45
C LYS A 301 -22.14 9.03 -6.20
N LEU A 302 -22.94 8.89 -7.27
CA LEU A 302 -24.40 8.82 -7.22
C LEU A 302 -24.86 7.36 -7.32
N LEU A 303 -25.67 6.91 -6.36
CA LEU A 303 -26.25 5.57 -6.34
C LEU A 303 -27.79 5.63 -6.33
N ARG A 304 -28.39 5.24 -7.46
CA ARG A 304 -29.82 5.41 -7.74
C ARG A 304 -30.72 4.39 -7.02
N ASP A 305 -30.26 3.15 -6.92
CA ASP A 305 -31.05 2.01 -6.45
C ASP A 305 -30.62 1.56 -5.05
N SER A 306 -30.31 2.53 -4.18
CA SER A 306 -29.78 2.30 -2.83
C SER A 306 -30.86 2.26 -1.74
N THR A 307 -32.08 2.70 -2.05
CA THR A 307 -33.19 2.85 -1.10
C THR A 307 -34.52 2.63 -1.81
N LYS A 308 -35.64 2.81 -1.08
CA LYS A 308 -36.96 2.97 -1.71
C LYS A 308 -36.95 4.18 -2.65
N PRO A 309 -37.51 4.07 -3.88
CA PRO A 309 -37.56 5.19 -4.81
C PRO A 309 -38.42 6.36 -4.27
N VAL A 310 -37.92 7.58 -4.40
CA VAL A 310 -38.64 8.82 -4.06
C VAL A 310 -38.80 9.68 -5.30
N SER A 311 -40.03 10.15 -5.55
CA SER A 311 -40.35 10.94 -6.74
C SER A 311 -39.52 12.22 -6.81
N GLY A 312 -38.79 12.41 -7.92
CA GLY A 312 -37.96 13.59 -8.16
C GLY A 312 -36.56 13.56 -7.51
N TRP A 313 -36.24 12.53 -6.73
CA TRP A 313 -34.91 12.34 -6.14
C TRP A 313 -34.10 11.31 -6.95
N LYS A 314 -32.81 11.58 -7.16
CA LYS A 314 -31.96 10.78 -8.06
C LYS A 314 -31.29 9.59 -7.38
N GLY A 315 -31.34 9.51 -6.06
CA GLY A 315 -30.60 8.54 -5.24
C GLY A 315 -29.57 9.22 -4.34
N ILE A 316 -28.77 8.41 -3.65
CA ILE A 316 -27.78 8.87 -2.66
C ILE A 316 -26.52 9.34 -3.38
N GLU A 317 -26.12 10.59 -3.15
CA GLU A 317 -24.78 11.08 -3.45
C GLU A 317 -23.92 10.95 -2.19
N TYR A 318 -22.83 10.18 -2.28
CA TYR A 318 -21.93 9.91 -1.14
C TYR A 318 -20.46 10.16 -1.51
N ARG A 319 -19.65 10.43 -0.48
CA ARG A 319 -18.18 10.49 -0.60
C ARG A 319 -17.61 9.08 -0.56
N VAL A 320 -16.75 8.75 -1.53
CA VAL A 320 -15.95 7.53 -1.51
C VAL A 320 -15.05 7.58 -0.27
N ALA A 321 -15.36 6.75 0.72
CA ALA A 321 -14.59 6.62 1.94
C ALA A 321 -13.15 6.22 1.61
N PHE A 322 -12.20 6.73 2.37
CA PHE A 322 -10.85 6.19 2.36
C PHE A 322 -10.32 6.07 3.79
N PRO A 323 -9.43 5.10 4.05
CA PRO A 323 -8.92 4.88 5.39
C PRO A 323 -7.82 5.89 5.73
N VAL A 324 -7.94 6.59 6.86
CA VAL A 324 -6.92 7.55 7.33
C VAL A 324 -5.59 6.84 7.57
N VAL A 325 -5.63 5.65 8.15
CA VAL A 325 -4.45 4.77 8.30
C VAL A 325 -4.32 3.92 7.04
N LYS A 326 -3.14 3.95 6.42
CA LYS A 326 -2.85 3.13 5.25
C LYS A 326 -3.00 1.63 5.60
N PRO A 327 -3.81 0.84 4.86
CA PRO A 327 -3.97 -0.58 5.13
C PRO A 327 -2.64 -1.32 4.96
N PRO A 328 -2.17 -2.11 5.96
CA PRO A 328 -0.87 -2.78 5.88
C PRO A 328 -0.81 -3.84 4.78
N GLY A 329 -1.94 -4.48 4.46
CA GLY A 329 -2.03 -5.43 3.34
C GLY A 329 -2.33 -4.78 1.98
N ALA A 330 -2.34 -3.44 1.91
CA ALA A 330 -2.80 -2.66 0.75
C ALA A 330 -4.12 -3.23 0.19
N SER A 331 -4.20 -3.46 -1.12
CA SER A 331 -5.34 -4.11 -1.79
C SER A 331 -5.08 -5.60 -2.11
N PHE A 332 -4.06 -6.21 -1.50
CA PHE A 332 -3.68 -7.60 -1.78
C PHE A 332 -4.48 -8.64 -1.00
N TYR A 333 -5.07 -8.24 0.11
CA TYR A 333 -5.81 -9.09 1.04
C TYR A 333 -7.16 -8.45 1.38
N PRO A 334 -8.14 -9.21 1.91
CA PRO A 334 -9.34 -8.61 2.48
C PRO A 334 -8.95 -7.61 3.59
N PRO A 335 -9.54 -6.40 3.63
CA PRO A 335 -9.12 -5.33 4.55
C PRO A 335 -9.19 -5.67 6.04
N ASP A 336 -10.07 -6.60 6.41
CA ASP A 336 -10.29 -7.07 7.78
C ASP A 336 -9.51 -8.36 8.12
N MET A 337 -8.81 -8.94 7.15
CA MET A 337 -8.08 -10.19 7.34
C MET A 337 -6.85 -9.97 8.23
N ASP A 338 -6.77 -10.71 9.33
CA ASP A 338 -5.60 -10.73 10.20
C ASP A 338 -4.63 -11.87 9.87
N LYS A 339 -3.45 -11.86 10.50
CA LYS A 339 -2.42 -12.89 10.30
C LYS A 339 -2.85 -14.28 10.77
N MET A 340 -3.73 -14.36 11.77
CA MET A 340 -4.21 -15.63 12.33
C MET A 340 -5.20 -16.30 11.38
N GLU A 341 -6.15 -15.54 10.84
CA GLU A 341 -7.10 -15.98 9.82
C GLU A 341 -6.35 -16.52 8.60
N PHE A 342 -5.40 -15.75 8.05
CA PHE A 342 -4.57 -16.20 6.94
C PHE A 342 -3.81 -17.48 7.26
N LYS A 343 -3.22 -17.59 8.47
CA LYS A 343 -2.48 -18.78 8.89
C LYS A 343 -3.38 -20.01 8.99
N LEU A 344 -4.56 -19.87 9.59
CA LEU A 344 -5.51 -20.97 9.74
C LEU A 344 -6.00 -21.45 8.38
N TRP A 345 -6.41 -20.52 7.51
CA TRP A 345 -6.81 -20.83 6.14
C TRP A 345 -5.68 -21.47 5.34
N LYS A 346 -4.47 -20.91 5.37
CA LYS A 346 -3.31 -21.47 4.65
C LYS A 346 -3.00 -22.91 5.07
N ASN A 347 -3.25 -23.27 6.33
CA ASN A 347 -3.00 -24.64 6.82
C ASN A 347 -4.02 -25.66 6.30
N THR A 348 -5.17 -25.22 5.75
CA THR A 348 -6.16 -26.13 5.11
C THR A 348 -5.80 -26.42 3.66
N LEU A 349 -4.93 -25.61 3.05
CA LEU A 349 -4.52 -25.71 1.64
C LEU A 349 -3.49 -26.82 1.39
N SER A 350 -3.49 -27.35 0.16
CA SER A 350 -2.42 -28.23 -0.33
C SER A 350 -1.08 -27.51 -0.44
N SER A 351 0.05 -28.24 -0.48
CA SER A 351 1.37 -27.62 -0.57
C SER A 351 1.56 -26.71 -1.79
N SER A 352 0.91 -27.01 -2.92
CA SER A 352 0.94 -26.14 -4.11
C SER A 352 0.14 -24.86 -3.92
N GLU A 353 -1.02 -24.94 -3.28
CA GLU A 353 -1.86 -23.78 -2.98
C GLU A 353 -1.24 -22.90 -1.91
N GLN A 354 -0.55 -23.48 -0.91
CA GLN A 354 0.22 -22.71 0.07
C GLN A 354 1.30 -21.87 -0.61
N LYS A 355 2.05 -22.44 -1.56
CA LYS A 355 3.03 -21.69 -2.36
C LYS A 355 2.38 -20.58 -3.17
N ALA A 356 1.21 -20.82 -3.76
CA ALA A 356 0.47 -19.80 -4.50
C ALA A 356 -0.06 -18.69 -3.57
N ALA A 357 -0.52 -19.03 -2.36
CA ALA A 357 -1.01 -18.09 -1.36
C ALA A 357 0.10 -17.17 -0.81
N THR A 358 1.32 -17.69 -0.66
CA THR A 358 2.50 -16.92 -0.20
C THR A 358 3.38 -16.43 -1.34
N GLY A 359 2.99 -16.67 -2.59
CA GLY A 359 3.76 -16.27 -3.76
C GLY A 359 3.53 -14.80 -4.16
N TYR A 360 4.42 -14.31 -5.02
CA TYR A 360 4.47 -12.92 -5.48
C TYR A 360 3.25 -12.48 -6.30
N PHE A 361 2.71 -13.36 -7.14
CA PHE A 361 1.84 -12.99 -8.26
C PHE A 361 0.37 -13.37 -8.05
N SER A 362 -0.13 -13.25 -6.82
CA SER A 362 -1.51 -13.56 -6.47
C SER A 362 -2.04 -12.62 -5.39
N VAL A 363 -3.34 -12.34 -5.43
CA VAL A 363 -4.06 -11.70 -4.34
C VAL A 363 -4.91 -12.72 -3.59
N ILE A 364 -5.26 -12.40 -2.35
CA ILE A 364 -6.23 -13.14 -1.55
C ILE A 364 -7.54 -12.35 -1.54
N ARG A 365 -8.64 -13.04 -1.77
CA ARG A 365 -9.98 -12.46 -1.78
C ARG A 365 -10.91 -13.30 -0.91
N ARG A 366 -12.02 -12.69 -0.52
CA ARG A 366 -13.11 -13.31 0.23
C ARG A 366 -14.35 -13.32 -0.67
N HIS A 367 -15.12 -14.41 -0.72
CA HIS A 367 -16.23 -14.49 -1.67
C HIS A 367 -17.26 -13.36 -1.47
N GLY A 368 -17.52 -12.97 -0.22
CA GLY A 368 -18.39 -11.84 0.14
C GLY A 368 -17.94 -10.44 -0.34
N ASP A 369 -16.66 -10.26 -0.69
CA ASP A 369 -16.12 -8.97 -1.17
C ASP A 369 -16.30 -8.76 -2.68
N SER A 370 -16.58 -9.84 -3.42
CA SER A 370 -16.49 -9.92 -4.88
C SER A 370 -17.81 -9.65 -5.61
N LEU A 371 -18.91 -9.39 -4.90
CA LEU A 371 -20.23 -9.16 -5.50
C LEU A 371 -20.44 -7.66 -5.77
N PRO A 372 -20.30 -7.18 -7.02
CA PRO A 372 -20.84 -5.88 -7.37
C PRO A 372 -22.38 -5.95 -7.27
N LEU A 373 -22.97 -5.12 -6.42
CA LEU A 373 -24.42 -4.91 -6.28
C LEU A 373 -25.08 -4.31 -7.56
N THR A 374 -24.42 -4.35 -8.72
CA THR A 374 -24.87 -3.70 -9.96
C THR A 374 -25.68 -4.62 -10.88
N THR A 375 -25.95 -5.87 -10.53
CA THR A 375 -26.89 -6.71 -11.29
C THR A 375 -28.16 -6.93 -10.49
N SER A 376 -29.22 -6.28 -10.94
CA SER A 376 -30.60 -6.31 -10.43
C SER A 376 -31.30 -7.68 -10.56
N HIS A 377 -30.57 -8.79 -10.51
CA HIS A 377 -31.08 -10.16 -10.67
C HIS A 377 -30.79 -11.12 -9.52
N ASN A 378 -30.08 -10.71 -8.46
CA ASN A 378 -29.79 -11.59 -7.30
C ASN A 378 -30.18 -11.00 -5.94
N ILE A 379 -31.27 -10.21 -5.86
CA ILE A 379 -31.78 -9.70 -4.57
C ILE A 379 -32.43 -10.81 -3.73
N ASN A 380 -32.89 -11.91 -4.37
CA ASN A 380 -33.57 -13.02 -3.67
C ASN A 380 -32.62 -14.10 -3.09
N GLN A 381 -31.31 -13.87 -3.05
CA GLN A 381 -30.36 -14.82 -2.44
C GLN A 381 -29.81 -14.38 -1.07
N LEU A 382 -30.10 -13.16 -0.60
CA LEU A 382 -29.70 -12.72 0.74
C LEU A 382 -30.42 -13.46 1.89
N GLU A 383 -31.51 -14.17 1.62
CA GLU A 383 -32.29 -14.87 2.67
C GLU A 383 -31.67 -16.22 3.11
N SER A 384 -30.46 -16.59 2.67
CA SER A 384 -29.89 -17.92 3.02
C SER A 384 -28.37 -18.01 3.19
N GLU A 385 -27.69 -16.91 3.48
CA GLU A 385 -26.25 -16.97 3.72
C GLU A 385 -25.94 -17.60 5.09
N LYS A 386 -25.47 -18.86 5.03
CA LYS A 386 -24.88 -19.57 6.17
C LYS A 386 -23.64 -18.83 6.67
N PRO A 387 -23.30 -18.93 7.98
CA PRO A 387 -22.20 -18.19 8.57
C PRO A 387 -20.88 -18.42 7.82
N LEU A 388 -20.17 -17.32 7.58
CA LEU A 388 -18.87 -17.26 6.93
C LEU A 388 -17.86 -18.13 7.68
N LYS A 389 -17.35 -19.18 7.02
CA LYS A 389 -16.32 -20.07 7.59
C LYS A 389 -14.93 -19.57 7.20
N SER A 390 -13.89 -19.99 7.94
CA SER A 390 -12.48 -19.76 7.57
C SER A 390 -12.09 -20.28 6.18
N ASP A 391 -12.96 -21.05 5.53
CA ASP A 391 -12.81 -21.55 4.16
C ASP A 391 -13.27 -20.53 3.08
N ASP A 392 -13.62 -19.29 3.45
CA ASP A 392 -14.13 -18.28 2.51
C ASP A 392 -13.05 -17.48 1.75
N LEU A 393 -11.78 -17.67 2.12
CA LEU A 393 -10.65 -17.07 1.41
C LEU A 393 -10.25 -17.91 0.20
N PHE A 394 -9.90 -17.25 -0.89
CA PHE A 394 -9.40 -17.88 -2.11
C PHE A 394 -8.28 -17.07 -2.78
N ILE A 395 -7.47 -17.77 -3.56
CA ILE A 395 -6.30 -17.21 -4.28
C ILE A 395 -6.74 -16.78 -5.67
N VAL A 396 -6.41 -15.55 -6.06
CA VAL A 396 -6.63 -15.04 -7.42
C VAL A 396 -5.27 -14.65 -8.04
N PRO A 397 -4.82 -15.30 -9.12
CA PRO A 397 -3.61 -14.89 -9.84
C PRO A 397 -3.72 -13.46 -10.40
N PHE A 398 -2.62 -12.72 -10.48
CA PHE A 398 -2.61 -11.37 -11.05
C PHE A 398 -3.16 -11.31 -12.48
N SER A 399 -2.88 -12.32 -13.31
CA SER A 399 -3.42 -12.42 -14.67
C SER A 399 -4.95 -12.49 -14.73
N GLN A 400 -5.59 -12.92 -13.64
CA GLN A 400 -7.04 -12.94 -13.51
C GLN A 400 -7.56 -11.66 -12.86
N GLU A 401 -6.97 -11.25 -11.74
CA GLU A 401 -7.33 -10.04 -10.98
C GLU A 401 -7.27 -8.79 -11.87
N TYR A 402 -6.17 -8.61 -12.60
CA TYR A 402 -5.92 -7.45 -13.46
C TYR A 402 -6.09 -7.77 -14.95
N SER A 403 -6.88 -8.80 -15.26
CA SER A 403 -7.00 -9.38 -16.61
C SER A 403 -7.24 -8.35 -17.73
N SER A 404 -8.13 -7.37 -17.49
CA SER A 404 -8.43 -6.33 -18.49
C SER A 404 -7.22 -5.44 -18.80
N SER A 405 -6.55 -4.94 -17.76
CA SER A 405 -5.36 -4.09 -17.87
C SER A 405 -4.17 -4.86 -18.43
N LEU A 406 -3.94 -6.08 -17.96
CA LEU A 406 -2.85 -6.94 -18.43
C LEU A 406 -3.03 -7.39 -19.88
N ALA A 407 -4.26 -7.66 -20.33
CA ALA A 407 -4.55 -7.93 -21.73
C ALA A 407 -4.21 -6.73 -22.62
N LYS A 408 -4.58 -5.52 -22.19
CA LYS A 408 -4.24 -4.28 -22.92
C LYS A 408 -2.73 -4.03 -22.96
N ALA A 409 -2.03 -4.20 -21.82
CA ALA A 409 -0.58 -4.06 -21.75
C ALA A 409 0.12 -5.10 -22.64
N ALA A 410 -0.33 -6.36 -22.62
CA ALA A 410 0.21 -7.43 -23.46
C ALA A 410 0.03 -7.14 -24.97
N GLU A 411 -1.13 -6.62 -25.39
CA GLU A 411 -1.34 -6.22 -26.79
C GLU A 411 -0.36 -5.12 -27.23
N LEU A 412 -0.13 -4.12 -26.37
CA LEU A 412 0.80 -3.03 -26.64
C LEU A 412 2.25 -3.52 -26.72
N LEU A 413 2.67 -4.39 -25.81
CA LEU A 413 4.01 -4.98 -25.82
C LEU A 413 4.24 -5.89 -27.05
N ARG A 414 3.23 -6.64 -27.49
CA ARG A 414 3.32 -7.43 -28.74
C ARG A 414 3.49 -6.53 -29.96
N LYS A 415 2.75 -5.42 -30.05
CA LYS A 415 2.94 -4.43 -31.13
C LYS A 415 4.34 -3.82 -31.10
N ALA A 416 4.86 -3.48 -29.92
CA ALA A 416 6.23 -3.01 -29.76
C ALA A 416 7.26 -4.06 -30.22
N SER A 417 7.03 -5.33 -29.88
CA SER A 417 7.88 -6.46 -30.31
C SER A 417 7.89 -6.66 -31.82
N GLU A 418 6.77 -6.41 -32.51
CA GLU A 418 6.71 -6.54 -33.98
C GLU A 418 7.52 -5.44 -34.67
N LEU A 419 7.54 -4.23 -34.08
CA LEU A 419 8.17 -3.04 -34.63
C LEU A 419 9.67 -2.95 -34.41
N SER A 420 10.15 -3.32 -33.22
CA SER A 420 11.58 -3.22 -32.85
C SER A 420 12.49 -3.88 -33.90
N ASP A 421 13.76 -3.53 -33.98
CA ASP A 421 14.75 -4.27 -34.78
C ASP A 421 15.79 -5.01 -33.93
N SER A 422 15.80 -4.79 -32.61
CA SER A 422 16.64 -5.50 -31.64
C SER A 422 16.10 -6.90 -31.29
N PRO A 423 16.82 -8.00 -31.61
CA PRO A 423 16.31 -9.36 -31.36
C PRO A 423 16.04 -9.67 -29.89
N SER A 424 16.89 -9.18 -28.98
CA SER A 424 16.75 -9.39 -27.53
C SER A 424 15.54 -8.62 -26.98
N LEU A 425 15.34 -7.37 -27.42
CA LEU A 425 14.19 -6.57 -27.04
C LEU A 425 12.88 -7.17 -27.56
N LYS A 426 12.85 -7.68 -28.80
CA LYS A 426 11.69 -8.44 -29.31
C LYS A 426 11.35 -9.62 -28.41
N LYS A 427 12.37 -10.43 -28.07
CA LYS A 427 12.19 -11.60 -27.21
C LYS A 427 11.56 -11.18 -25.89
N LEU A 428 12.14 -10.19 -25.21
CA LEU A 428 11.65 -9.66 -23.93
C LEU A 428 10.20 -9.17 -24.03
N LEU A 429 9.90 -8.27 -24.98
CA LEU A 429 8.57 -7.67 -25.10
C LEU A 429 7.50 -8.74 -25.37
N LYS A 430 7.82 -9.72 -26.22
CA LYS A 430 6.91 -10.83 -26.51
C LYS A 430 6.71 -11.74 -25.31
N THR A 431 7.79 -12.22 -24.67
CA THR A 431 7.68 -13.14 -23.53
C THR A 431 7.05 -12.46 -22.32
N LYS A 432 7.27 -11.15 -22.12
CA LYS A 432 6.62 -10.39 -21.05
C LYS A 432 5.12 -10.21 -21.31
N ALA A 433 4.71 -9.97 -22.56
CA ALA A 433 3.30 -9.95 -22.93
C ALA A 433 2.62 -11.31 -22.67
N ASP A 434 3.32 -12.41 -22.94
CA ASP A 434 2.81 -13.76 -22.66
C ASP A 434 2.72 -14.03 -21.14
N ALA A 435 3.72 -13.58 -20.37
CA ALA A 435 3.75 -13.69 -18.90
C ALA A 435 2.59 -12.96 -18.21
N PHE A 436 2.21 -11.77 -18.70
CA PHE A 436 1.04 -11.04 -18.19
C PHE A 436 -0.27 -11.83 -18.30
N LEU A 437 -0.37 -12.74 -19.27
CA LEU A 437 -1.56 -13.56 -19.48
C LEU A 437 -1.45 -14.93 -18.78
N SER A 438 -0.26 -15.50 -18.70
CA SER A 438 -0.03 -16.82 -18.10
C SER A 438 0.16 -16.77 -16.58
N ASN A 439 0.53 -15.61 -16.02
CA ASN A 439 0.97 -15.43 -14.63
C ASN A 439 2.32 -16.10 -14.29
N ASP A 440 3.07 -16.57 -15.29
CA ASP A 440 4.42 -17.12 -15.11
C ASP A 440 5.45 -16.23 -15.80
N TYR A 441 6.29 -15.59 -14.97
CA TYR A 441 7.25 -14.58 -15.40
C TYR A 441 8.63 -15.14 -15.71
N TYR A 442 8.86 -16.44 -15.47
CA TYR A 442 10.18 -17.07 -15.53
C TYR A 442 10.94 -16.77 -16.85
N GLU A 443 10.35 -17.15 -17.99
CA GLU A 443 10.94 -16.94 -19.32
C GLU A 443 11.13 -15.46 -19.68
N SER A 444 10.24 -14.60 -19.17
CA SER A 444 10.29 -13.16 -19.44
C SER A 444 11.40 -12.46 -18.67
N ASP A 445 11.66 -12.90 -17.44
CA ASP A 445 12.71 -12.34 -16.60
C ASP A 445 14.09 -12.84 -17.02
N LEU A 446 14.21 -14.09 -17.50
CA LEU A 446 15.42 -14.55 -18.19
C LEU A 446 15.69 -13.72 -19.45
N ALA A 447 14.67 -13.47 -20.27
CA ALA A 447 14.82 -12.61 -21.46
C ALA A 447 15.22 -11.16 -21.09
N TRP A 448 14.82 -10.68 -19.91
CA TRP A 448 15.22 -9.38 -19.39
C TRP A 448 16.68 -9.36 -18.92
N MET A 449 17.14 -10.41 -18.23
CA MET A 449 18.56 -10.54 -17.85
C MET A 449 19.48 -10.61 -19.07
N GLU A 450 19.03 -11.28 -20.14
CA GLU A 450 19.74 -11.41 -21.42
C GLU A 450 19.60 -10.18 -22.34
N LEU A 451 18.95 -9.10 -21.89
CA LEU A 451 18.66 -7.95 -22.74
C LEU A 451 19.94 -7.25 -23.22
N ASP A 452 20.18 -7.32 -24.53
CA ASP A 452 21.22 -6.55 -25.22
C ASP A 452 20.58 -5.62 -26.25
N SER A 453 20.16 -4.44 -25.80
CA SER A 453 19.48 -3.43 -26.60
C SER A 453 19.87 -2.03 -26.14
N LYS A 454 19.75 -1.04 -27.03
CA LYS A 454 19.94 0.37 -26.66
C LYS A 454 18.75 0.91 -25.85
N LEU A 455 17.55 0.41 -26.11
CA LEU A 455 16.36 0.66 -25.30
C LEU A 455 16.27 -0.41 -24.21
N ASP A 456 16.37 0.02 -22.95
CA ASP A 456 16.23 -0.83 -21.77
C ASP A 456 14.80 -0.68 -21.20
N VAL A 457 14.16 -1.83 -20.94
CA VAL A 457 12.75 -1.89 -20.53
C VAL A 457 12.62 -2.87 -19.38
N THR A 458 12.27 -2.35 -18.22
CA THR A 458 11.82 -3.12 -17.06
C THR A 458 10.32 -2.87 -16.92
N ILE A 459 9.50 -3.92 -16.93
CA ILE A 459 8.04 -3.80 -16.83
C ILE A 459 7.43 -5.09 -16.29
N GLY A 460 6.73 -5.01 -15.16
CA GLY A 460 6.12 -6.17 -14.52
C GLY A 460 5.95 -6.02 -13.01
N PRO A 461 5.51 -7.10 -12.33
CA PRO A 461 5.43 -7.13 -10.88
C PRO A 461 6.76 -7.58 -10.26
N TYR A 462 7.35 -6.77 -9.36
CA TYR A 462 8.68 -7.03 -8.81
C TYR A 462 8.76 -6.90 -7.29
N GLU A 463 8.57 -5.68 -6.76
CA GLU A 463 8.88 -5.36 -5.36
C GLU A 463 7.73 -5.65 -4.42
N THR A 464 8.00 -5.96 -3.15
CA THR A 464 6.96 -6.35 -2.18
C THR A 464 6.72 -5.34 -1.05
N TYR A 465 7.35 -4.17 -1.11
CA TYR A 465 7.33 -3.17 -0.03
C TYR A 465 5.93 -2.65 0.33
N GLU A 466 5.00 -2.65 -0.63
CA GLU A 466 3.62 -2.20 -0.41
C GLU A 466 2.79 -3.21 0.41
N ASP A 467 3.19 -4.49 0.43
CA ASP A 467 2.64 -5.50 1.34
C ASP A 467 3.37 -5.44 2.68
N ALA A 468 3.01 -4.46 3.52
CA ALA A 468 3.54 -4.35 4.88
C ALA A 468 2.98 -5.43 5.84
N LEU A 469 1.99 -6.22 5.42
CA LEU A 469 1.41 -7.27 6.25
C LEU A 469 2.33 -8.50 6.28
N PHE A 470 2.76 -8.98 5.12
CA PHE A 470 3.62 -10.16 4.98
C PHE A 470 4.87 -9.98 4.13
N GLY A 471 4.92 -8.97 3.26
CA GLY A 471 6.00 -8.78 2.28
C GLY A 471 6.01 -9.85 1.17
N TYR A 472 4.87 -10.48 0.90
CA TYR A 472 4.75 -11.53 -0.11
C TYR A 472 4.40 -10.99 -1.49
N LYS A 473 3.58 -9.92 -1.57
CA LYS A 473 2.89 -9.58 -2.83
C LYS A 473 3.62 -8.51 -3.62
N ALA A 474 3.86 -8.82 -4.90
CA ALA A 474 4.62 -7.93 -5.78
C ALA A 474 3.76 -6.78 -6.33
N THR A 475 4.35 -5.59 -6.44
CA THR A 475 3.77 -4.41 -7.06
C THR A 475 4.20 -4.29 -8.51
N PHE A 476 3.28 -3.82 -9.35
CA PHE A 476 3.53 -3.53 -10.75
C PHE A 476 4.32 -2.22 -10.89
N GLU A 477 5.39 -2.26 -11.66
CA GLU A 477 6.25 -1.11 -11.96
C GLU A 477 6.82 -1.17 -13.38
N SER A 478 7.34 -0.03 -13.83
CA SER A 478 8.05 0.07 -15.09
C SER A 478 9.13 1.14 -15.07
N PHE A 479 10.28 0.81 -15.63
CA PHE A 479 11.37 1.72 -15.95
C PHE A 479 11.74 1.57 -17.42
N VAL A 480 11.70 2.66 -18.15
CA VAL A 480 12.06 2.72 -19.57
C VAL A 480 13.17 3.75 -19.73
N GLY A 481 14.29 3.34 -20.31
CA GLY A 481 15.45 4.21 -20.46
C GLY A 481 16.37 3.81 -21.61
N ILE A 482 17.37 4.66 -21.85
CA ILE A 482 18.38 4.44 -22.88
C ILE A 482 19.66 3.95 -22.22
N ARG A 483 20.17 2.80 -22.64
CA ARG A 483 21.42 2.25 -22.12
C ARG A 483 22.60 3.18 -22.43
N ASP A 484 23.37 3.52 -21.41
CA ASP A 484 24.65 4.23 -21.54
C ASP A 484 25.75 3.16 -21.66
N ASP A 485 26.18 2.87 -22.90
CA ASP A 485 27.17 1.81 -23.16
C ASP A 485 28.55 2.15 -22.58
N ILE A 486 28.89 3.44 -22.47
CA ILE A 486 30.16 3.89 -21.89
C ILE A 486 30.13 3.63 -20.38
N ALA A 487 29.10 4.13 -19.70
CA ALA A 487 28.95 3.92 -18.26
C ALA A 487 28.77 2.43 -17.93
N THR A 488 27.99 1.70 -18.71
CA THR A 488 27.83 0.23 -18.57
C THR A 488 29.16 -0.51 -18.69
N SER A 489 30.03 -0.09 -19.62
CA SER A 489 31.37 -0.67 -19.74
C SER A 489 32.30 -0.31 -18.58
N GLN A 490 32.17 0.91 -18.03
CA GLN A 490 32.94 1.35 -16.87
C GLN A 490 32.56 0.58 -15.60
N VAL A 491 31.26 0.30 -15.40
CA VAL A 491 30.82 -0.46 -14.22
C VAL A 491 31.19 -1.94 -14.29
N LYS A 492 31.32 -2.49 -15.51
CA LYS A 492 31.78 -3.86 -15.72
C LYS A 492 33.15 -4.12 -15.08
N LEU A 493 34.02 -3.10 -15.03
CA LEU A 493 35.30 -3.18 -14.34
C LEU A 493 35.16 -3.69 -12.89
N PHE A 494 34.17 -3.19 -12.14
CA PHE A 494 33.97 -3.61 -10.75
C PHE A 494 33.53 -5.06 -10.65
N GLY A 495 32.61 -5.47 -11.53
CA GLY A 495 32.15 -6.86 -11.59
C GLY A 495 33.26 -7.84 -11.97
N ASP A 496 34.09 -7.48 -12.96
CA ASP A 496 35.21 -8.31 -13.43
C ASP A 496 36.31 -8.49 -12.35
N HIS A 497 36.39 -7.56 -11.38
CA HIS A 497 37.35 -7.61 -10.27
C HIS A 497 36.74 -8.02 -8.91
N LEU A 498 35.47 -8.44 -8.87
CA LEU A 498 34.78 -8.75 -7.60
C LEU A 498 35.50 -9.84 -6.79
N GLN A 499 36.00 -10.88 -7.47
CA GLN A 499 36.74 -11.95 -6.83
C GLN A 499 38.11 -11.51 -6.29
N ASP A 500 38.75 -10.54 -6.94
CA ASP A 500 40.00 -9.95 -6.46
C ASP A 500 39.73 -9.08 -5.23
N LEU A 501 38.63 -8.33 -5.22
CA LEU A 501 38.17 -7.57 -4.05
C LEU A 501 37.91 -8.50 -2.86
N GLU A 502 37.13 -9.57 -3.04
CA GLU A 502 36.82 -10.57 -1.99
C GLU A 502 38.09 -11.13 -1.34
N ARG A 503 39.07 -11.55 -2.15
CA ARG A 503 40.33 -12.14 -1.67
C ARG A 503 41.16 -11.16 -0.85
N ASN A 504 41.08 -9.87 -1.18
CA ASN A 504 41.87 -8.81 -0.56
C ASN A 504 41.12 -8.06 0.55
N LEU A 505 39.86 -8.44 0.84
CA LEU A 505 39.13 -7.85 1.96
C LEU A 505 40.00 -7.87 3.24
N PRO A 506 39.99 -6.79 4.04
CA PRO A 506 40.79 -6.67 5.25
C PRO A 506 40.18 -7.48 6.42
N LEU A 507 39.99 -8.78 6.17
CA LEU A 507 39.37 -9.78 7.03
C LEU A 507 40.24 -11.04 7.03
N ASP A 508 40.13 -11.86 8.09
CA ASP A 508 40.74 -13.19 8.09
C ASP A 508 40.13 -14.06 6.99
N ASP A 509 40.94 -14.91 6.37
CA ASP A 509 40.53 -15.73 5.22
C ASP A 509 39.34 -16.66 5.53
N MET A 510 39.13 -17.01 6.80
CA MET A 510 38.00 -17.84 7.23
C MET A 510 36.63 -17.16 7.08
N TYR A 511 36.58 -15.84 6.94
CA TYR A 511 35.34 -15.07 6.75
C TYR A 511 35.08 -14.69 5.29
N LYS A 512 36.02 -15.00 4.39
CA LYS A 512 35.92 -14.70 2.97
C LYS A 512 35.14 -15.79 2.24
N SER A 513 34.34 -15.38 1.27
CA SER A 513 33.63 -16.26 0.36
C SER A 513 34.60 -16.90 -0.64
N GLU A 514 34.48 -18.22 -0.85
CA GLU A 514 35.35 -18.96 -1.78
C GLU A 514 35.16 -18.52 -3.23
N SER A 515 33.92 -18.18 -3.60
CA SER A 515 33.53 -17.73 -4.93
C SER A 515 32.51 -16.61 -4.81
N VAL A 516 32.72 -15.54 -5.58
CA VAL A 516 31.76 -14.45 -5.73
C VAL A 516 31.46 -14.23 -7.21
N VAL A 517 30.21 -13.89 -7.52
CA VAL A 517 29.76 -13.63 -8.87
C VAL A 517 29.08 -12.27 -8.88
N ALA A 518 29.55 -11.39 -9.76
CA ALA A 518 28.92 -10.09 -9.93
C ALA A 518 27.63 -10.23 -10.74
N ALA A 519 26.56 -9.62 -10.26
CA ALA A 519 25.37 -9.39 -11.06
C ALA A 519 25.75 -8.55 -12.30
N PRO A 520 25.29 -8.89 -13.52
CA PRO A 520 25.43 -8.01 -14.66
C PRO A 520 24.82 -6.64 -14.35
N ILE A 521 25.56 -5.58 -14.65
CA ILE A 521 25.14 -4.21 -14.38
C ILE A 521 24.84 -3.51 -15.70
N ARG A 522 23.68 -2.85 -15.78
CA ARG A 522 23.32 -1.95 -16.88
C ARG A 522 23.16 -0.54 -16.35
N VAL A 523 23.81 0.42 -16.99
CA VAL A 523 23.58 1.84 -16.71
C VAL A 523 22.63 2.39 -17.75
N ILE A 524 21.55 3.03 -17.30
CA ILE A 524 20.56 3.63 -18.18
C ILE A 524 20.31 5.09 -17.80
N GLN A 525 19.91 5.86 -18.81
CA GLN A 525 19.31 7.16 -18.62
C GLN A 525 17.79 7.00 -18.65
N LEU A 526 17.13 7.24 -17.52
CA LEU A 526 15.69 7.07 -17.37
C LEU A 526 14.94 8.06 -18.28
N LEU A 527 14.02 7.55 -19.08
CA LEU A 527 13.12 8.34 -19.92
C LEU A 527 11.74 8.47 -19.27
N TYR A 528 11.20 7.36 -18.76
CA TYR A 528 9.87 7.27 -18.20
C TYR A 528 9.81 6.16 -17.16
N ASN A 529 9.01 6.37 -16.12
CA ASN A 529 8.68 5.34 -15.14
C ASN A 529 7.20 5.40 -14.75
N ALA A 530 6.69 4.28 -14.26
CA ALA A 530 5.29 4.11 -13.85
C ALA A 530 5.15 2.97 -12.82
N GLY A 531 4.01 2.90 -12.16
CA GLY A 531 3.71 1.90 -11.13
C GLY A 531 4.33 2.29 -9.79
N ASP A 532 5.04 1.36 -9.14
CA ASP A 532 5.66 1.56 -7.81
C ASP A 532 6.88 2.50 -7.80
N VAL A 533 6.65 3.73 -8.22
CA VAL A 533 7.66 4.81 -8.30
C VAL A 533 7.21 6.05 -7.52
N LYS A 534 6.43 5.81 -6.46
CA LYS A 534 5.89 6.84 -5.56
C LYS A 534 6.97 7.46 -4.68
N GLY A 535 6.80 8.74 -4.35
CA GLY A 535 7.68 9.44 -3.42
C GLY A 535 9.12 9.58 -3.94
N PRO A 536 10.15 9.31 -3.10
CA PRO A 536 11.55 9.39 -3.50
C PRO A 536 11.85 8.51 -4.72
N GLN A 537 12.49 9.10 -5.74
CA GLN A 537 12.81 8.35 -6.97
C GLN A 537 13.92 7.32 -6.74
N THR A 538 13.74 6.11 -7.26
CA THR A 538 14.73 5.03 -7.33
C THR A 538 16.01 5.50 -8.03
N VAL A 539 17.18 5.03 -7.57
CA VAL A 539 18.49 5.29 -8.21
C VAL A 539 19.10 4.05 -8.84
N ALA A 540 18.76 2.90 -8.28
CA ALA A 540 19.21 1.59 -8.69
C ALA A 540 18.13 0.57 -8.31
N PHE A 541 18.10 -0.55 -9.03
CA PHE A 541 17.31 -1.71 -8.63
C PHE A 541 18.00 -2.99 -9.09
N ASN A 542 17.77 -4.08 -8.35
CA ASN A 542 18.35 -5.39 -8.62
C ASN A 542 17.24 -6.43 -8.76
N LEU A 543 17.16 -7.09 -9.91
CA LEU A 543 16.05 -7.96 -10.29
C LEU A 543 16.55 -9.22 -11.01
N PRO A 544 15.72 -10.27 -11.16
CA PRO A 544 14.39 -10.44 -10.57
C PRO A 544 14.45 -10.92 -9.10
N ASN A 545 13.34 -10.76 -8.37
CA ASN A 545 13.16 -11.27 -7.00
C ASN A 545 12.78 -12.77 -6.94
N ASP A 546 12.51 -13.41 -8.08
CA ASP A 546 12.13 -14.82 -8.14
C ASP A 546 13.31 -15.74 -7.80
N GLU A 547 13.25 -16.37 -6.62
CA GLU A 547 14.30 -17.26 -6.11
C GLU A 547 14.67 -18.40 -7.08
N ARG A 548 13.75 -18.84 -7.95
CA ARG A 548 14.06 -19.85 -8.97
C ARG A 548 15.14 -19.36 -9.92
N ILE A 549 15.00 -18.12 -10.39
CA ILE A 549 15.96 -17.49 -11.31
C ILE A 549 17.21 -17.10 -10.56
N VAL A 550 17.08 -16.49 -9.38
CA VAL A 550 18.23 -16.06 -8.58
C VAL A 550 19.18 -17.21 -8.28
N ASN A 551 18.65 -18.38 -7.93
CA ASN A 551 19.46 -19.57 -7.64
C ASN A 551 20.14 -20.18 -8.88
N GLU A 552 19.50 -20.11 -10.06
CA GLU A 552 20.00 -20.74 -11.29
C GLU A 552 20.87 -19.81 -12.16
N HIS A 553 20.56 -18.51 -12.15
CA HIS A 553 21.10 -17.52 -13.08
C HIS A 553 21.61 -16.24 -12.41
N GLY A 554 21.35 -16.05 -11.11
CA GLY A 554 21.67 -14.83 -10.39
C GLY A 554 20.68 -13.69 -10.66
N THR A 555 21.13 -12.46 -10.43
CA THR A 555 20.36 -11.22 -10.61
C THR A 555 21.06 -10.28 -11.59
N SER A 556 20.41 -9.20 -12.00
CA SER A 556 21.01 -8.09 -12.74
C SER A 556 20.62 -6.77 -12.11
N MET A 557 21.58 -5.85 -12.07
CA MET A 557 21.39 -4.51 -11.53
C MET A 557 21.22 -3.48 -12.64
N VAL A 558 20.30 -2.55 -12.45
CA VAL A 558 20.12 -1.39 -13.33
C VAL A 558 20.34 -0.10 -12.53
N LEU A 559 21.19 0.78 -13.05
CA LEU A 559 21.52 2.08 -12.45
C LEU A 559 20.91 3.22 -13.27
N LEU A 560 20.20 4.13 -12.61
CA LEU A 560 19.53 5.29 -13.20
C LEU A 560 20.45 6.53 -13.09
N LYS A 561 21.30 6.72 -14.09
CA LYS A 561 22.37 7.73 -14.04
C LYS A 561 21.84 9.17 -13.98
N ASN A 562 20.93 9.57 -14.87
CA ASN A 562 20.35 10.92 -14.86
C ASN A 562 19.52 11.22 -13.58
N VAL A 563 18.90 10.22 -12.96
CA VAL A 563 18.25 10.38 -11.66
C VAL A 563 19.30 10.60 -10.55
N SER A 564 20.41 9.86 -10.61
CA SER A 564 21.55 10.05 -9.72
C SER A 564 22.18 11.44 -9.88
N GLU A 565 22.36 11.92 -11.12
CA GLU A 565 22.83 13.28 -11.43
C GLU A 565 21.88 14.34 -10.87
N ALA A 566 20.56 14.13 -11.00
CA ALA A 566 19.55 15.04 -10.46
C ALA A 566 19.62 15.12 -8.93
N LYS A 567 19.73 13.98 -8.23
CA LYS A 567 19.90 13.93 -6.77
C LYS A 567 21.22 14.56 -6.34
N PHE A 568 22.30 14.32 -7.07
CA PHE A 568 23.59 14.96 -6.79
C PHE A 568 23.48 16.49 -6.88
N ASN A 569 22.92 17.00 -7.96
CA ASN A 569 22.84 18.45 -8.21
C ASN A 569 21.85 19.18 -7.28
N ASN A 570 20.71 18.57 -6.95
CA ASN A 570 19.62 19.25 -6.23
C ASN A 570 19.54 18.89 -4.76
N ILE A 571 20.24 17.84 -4.31
CA ILE A 571 20.22 17.40 -2.91
C ILE A 571 21.63 17.41 -2.34
N LEU A 572 22.56 16.66 -2.93
CA LEU A 572 23.90 16.51 -2.34
C LEU A 572 24.72 17.81 -2.41
N LYS A 573 24.73 18.52 -3.55
CA LYS A 573 25.44 19.81 -3.68
C LYS A 573 24.92 20.87 -2.70
N PRO A 574 23.60 21.14 -2.57
CA PRO A 574 23.11 22.08 -1.57
C PRO A 574 23.46 21.69 -0.12
N ILE A 575 23.46 20.39 0.20
CA ILE A 575 23.91 19.90 1.51
C ILE A 575 25.40 20.19 1.70
N ALA A 576 26.21 19.88 0.68
CA ALA A 576 27.64 20.12 0.69
C ALA A 576 27.97 21.60 0.88
N ASP A 577 27.21 22.50 0.26
CA ASP A 577 27.41 23.96 0.39
C ASP A 577 27.30 24.45 1.84
N VAL A 578 26.51 23.76 2.66
CA VAL A 578 26.29 24.04 4.08
C VAL A 578 27.26 23.27 4.98
N CYS A 579 27.48 21.98 4.70
CA CYS A 579 28.15 21.07 5.62
C CYS A 579 29.65 20.87 5.34
N ILE A 580 30.13 21.15 4.12
CA ILE A 580 31.53 20.94 3.72
C ILE A 580 32.28 22.28 3.67
N LYS A 581 33.53 22.28 4.15
CA LYS A 581 34.40 23.46 4.14
C LYS A 581 34.66 23.93 2.71
N GLU A 582 34.71 25.25 2.54
CA GLU A 582 34.92 25.91 1.24
C GLU A 582 36.14 25.36 0.46
N GLU A 583 37.26 25.12 1.14
CA GLU A 583 38.50 24.59 0.53
C GLU A 583 38.38 23.15 0.01
N GLN A 584 37.35 22.41 0.42
CA GLN A 584 37.11 21.03 0.00
C GLN A 584 36.00 20.91 -1.05
N LYS A 585 35.20 21.96 -1.28
CA LYS A 585 34.05 21.91 -2.19
C LYS A 585 34.44 21.61 -3.65
N GLU A 586 35.67 21.95 -4.06
CA GLU A 586 36.20 21.60 -5.39
C GLU A 586 36.30 20.07 -5.63
N TYR A 587 36.34 19.27 -4.56
CA TYR A 587 36.43 17.81 -4.61
C TYR A 587 35.04 17.14 -4.62
N ILE A 588 33.96 17.92 -4.73
CA ILE A 588 32.60 17.40 -4.77
C ILE A 588 32.18 17.29 -6.22
N ASP A 589 32.26 16.08 -6.76
CA ASP A 589 31.94 15.81 -8.16
C ASP A 589 31.03 14.59 -8.33
N PHE A 590 30.28 14.62 -9.44
CA PHE A 590 29.27 13.62 -9.72
C PHE A 590 29.90 12.24 -9.97
N GLU A 591 31.03 12.20 -10.68
CA GLU A 591 31.71 10.95 -11.01
C GLU A 591 32.10 10.19 -9.74
N SER A 592 32.63 10.88 -8.73
CA SER A 592 33.03 10.26 -7.47
C SER A 592 31.83 9.78 -6.65
N PHE A 593 30.76 10.58 -6.57
CA PHE A 593 29.50 10.17 -5.95
C PHE A 593 28.92 8.93 -6.64
N TYR A 594 28.85 8.95 -7.97
CA TYR A 594 28.25 7.90 -8.79
C TYR A 594 29.07 6.61 -8.76
N THR A 595 30.40 6.71 -8.86
CA THR A 595 31.32 5.57 -8.79
C THR A 595 31.26 4.91 -7.41
N HIS A 596 31.12 5.68 -6.33
CA HIS A 596 30.90 5.11 -4.99
C HIS A 596 29.58 4.35 -4.90
N THR A 597 28.47 4.90 -5.42
CA THR A 597 27.20 4.18 -5.48
C THR A 597 27.33 2.86 -6.25
N ILE A 598 27.99 2.85 -7.41
CA ILE A 598 28.26 1.59 -8.14
C ILE A 598 29.03 0.60 -7.28
N CYS A 599 30.11 1.07 -6.63
CA CYS A 599 30.91 0.21 -5.76
C CYS A 599 30.12 -0.32 -4.56
N HIS A 600 29.30 0.51 -3.92
CA HIS A 600 28.41 0.13 -2.82
C HIS A 600 27.57 -1.08 -3.24
N GLU A 601 26.91 -0.99 -4.39
CA GLU A 601 26.05 -2.06 -4.90
C GLU A 601 26.82 -3.34 -5.21
N CYS A 602 28.02 -3.22 -5.82
CA CYS A 602 28.89 -4.38 -6.00
C CYS A 602 29.34 -4.99 -4.66
N CYS A 603 29.53 -4.14 -3.65
CA CYS A 603 30.03 -4.55 -2.33
C CYS A 603 28.99 -5.29 -1.49
N HIS A 604 27.70 -5.23 -1.84
CA HIS A 604 26.72 -6.17 -1.30
C HIS A 604 27.13 -7.60 -1.62
N GLY A 605 27.62 -7.90 -2.82
CA GLY A 605 27.98 -9.26 -3.25
C GLY A 605 29.29 -9.84 -2.71
N ILE A 606 29.99 -9.14 -1.81
CA ILE A 606 31.25 -9.59 -1.18
C ILE A 606 31.18 -9.53 0.35
N GLY A 607 32.08 -10.26 0.99
CA GLY A 607 32.09 -10.47 2.43
C GLY A 607 31.20 -11.64 2.87
N PRO A 608 31.02 -11.80 4.20
CA PRO A 608 30.31 -12.95 4.75
C PRO A 608 28.81 -12.87 4.45
N HIS A 609 28.26 -13.95 3.86
CA HIS A 609 26.83 -14.10 3.60
C HIS A 609 26.31 -15.38 4.27
N THR A 610 26.79 -16.52 3.80
CA THR A 610 26.59 -17.83 4.41
C THR A 610 27.68 -18.04 5.46
N ILE A 611 27.28 -18.41 6.67
CA ILE A 611 28.17 -18.60 7.80
C ILE A 611 27.96 -19.97 8.44
N VAL A 612 29.00 -20.47 9.10
CA VAL A 612 28.92 -21.67 9.93
C VAL A 612 28.95 -21.25 11.39
N LEU A 613 27.87 -21.57 12.11
CA LEU A 613 27.74 -21.29 13.53
C LEU A 613 28.74 -22.11 14.35
N PRO A 614 29.07 -21.72 15.60
CA PRO A 614 29.91 -22.53 16.48
C PRO A 614 29.37 -23.95 16.72
N SER A 615 28.07 -24.18 16.51
CA SER A 615 27.42 -25.49 16.54
C SER A 615 27.78 -26.39 15.35
N GLY A 616 28.37 -25.85 14.29
CA GLY A 616 28.61 -26.50 13.01
C GLY A 616 27.44 -26.40 12.02
N GLU A 617 26.34 -25.75 12.41
CA GLU A 617 25.17 -25.53 11.55
C GLU A 617 25.41 -24.39 10.57
N GLN A 618 24.89 -24.52 9.34
CA GLN A 618 24.90 -23.43 8.38
C GLN A 618 23.76 -22.46 8.64
N SER A 619 24.07 -21.17 8.63
CA SER A 619 23.11 -20.07 8.70
C SER A 619 23.53 -18.95 7.76
N THR A 620 22.85 -17.81 7.82
CA THR A 620 23.22 -16.59 7.08
C THR A 620 23.40 -15.43 8.03
N VAL A 621 24.23 -14.46 7.66
CA VAL A 621 24.42 -13.21 8.42
C VAL A 621 23.07 -12.54 8.68
N ARG A 622 22.18 -12.51 7.67
CA ARG A 622 20.81 -12.00 7.80
C ARG A 622 19.98 -12.71 8.87
N MET A 623 20.01 -14.04 8.91
CA MET A 623 19.23 -14.80 9.88
C MET A 623 19.72 -14.60 11.31
N GLU A 624 21.04 -14.45 11.50
CA GLU A 624 21.63 -14.27 12.83
C GLU A 624 21.57 -12.83 13.34
N LEU A 625 21.63 -11.84 12.44
CA LEU A 625 21.57 -10.42 12.79
C LEU A 625 20.15 -9.86 12.84
N GLN A 626 19.15 -10.51 12.23
CA GLN A 626 17.74 -10.16 12.35
C GLN A 626 17.48 -8.65 12.11
N GLU A 627 16.90 -7.95 13.09
CA GLU A 627 16.52 -6.54 12.98
C GLU A 627 17.70 -5.57 12.78
N VAL A 628 18.92 -5.95 13.17
CA VAL A 628 20.12 -5.11 12.96
C VAL A 628 20.83 -5.41 11.64
N HIS A 629 20.39 -6.44 10.90
CA HIS A 629 21.03 -6.84 9.65
C HIS A 629 21.07 -5.71 8.63
N SER A 630 19.93 -5.09 8.32
CA SER A 630 19.84 -4.15 7.20
C SER A 630 20.77 -2.97 7.37
N ALA A 631 20.76 -2.30 8.54
CA ALA A 631 21.66 -1.18 8.81
C ALA A 631 23.15 -1.59 8.74
N LEU A 632 23.50 -2.78 9.25
CA LEU A 632 24.89 -3.27 9.18
C LEU A 632 25.32 -3.64 7.77
N GLU A 633 24.42 -4.17 6.95
CA GLU A 633 24.69 -4.53 5.56
C GLU A 633 24.88 -3.27 4.69
N GLU A 634 24.06 -2.23 4.90
CA GLU A 634 24.24 -0.92 4.25
C GLU A 634 25.56 -0.25 4.65
N ALA A 635 25.84 -0.21 5.97
CA ALA A 635 27.10 0.34 6.47
C ALA A 635 28.32 -0.43 5.94
N LYS A 636 28.21 -1.77 5.79
CA LYS A 636 29.23 -2.61 5.17
C LYS A 636 29.40 -2.22 3.70
N ALA A 637 28.33 -2.19 2.92
CA ALA A 637 28.38 -1.85 1.50
C ALA A 637 29.01 -0.47 1.27
N ASP A 638 28.66 0.52 2.08
CA ASP A 638 29.24 1.88 2.01
C ASP A 638 30.74 1.91 2.29
N ILE A 639 31.18 1.32 3.43
CA ILE A 639 32.58 1.40 3.85
C ILE A 639 33.49 0.50 3.02
N VAL A 640 32.99 -0.69 2.65
CA VAL A 640 33.71 -1.61 1.75
C VAL A 640 33.76 -1.02 0.34
N GLY A 641 32.71 -0.30 -0.09
CA GLY A 641 32.73 0.46 -1.34
C GLY A 641 33.87 1.48 -1.40
N LEU A 642 34.10 2.26 -0.33
CA LEU A 642 35.24 3.17 -0.24
C LEU A 642 36.59 2.45 -0.23
N TRP A 643 36.68 1.31 0.46
CA TRP A 643 37.88 0.48 0.45
C TRP A 643 38.17 -0.06 -0.94
N ALA A 644 37.15 -0.58 -1.64
CA ALA A 644 37.26 -1.14 -2.98
C ALA A 644 37.72 -0.07 -3.99
N LEU A 645 37.14 1.14 -3.93
CA LEU A 645 37.60 2.27 -4.73
C LEU A 645 39.08 2.57 -4.50
N LYS A 646 39.52 2.61 -3.23
CA LYS A 646 40.92 2.86 -2.91
C LYS A 646 41.83 1.74 -3.42
N PHE A 647 41.42 0.48 -3.28
CA PHE A 647 42.14 -0.69 -3.77
C PHE A 647 42.32 -0.62 -5.29
N LEU A 648 41.24 -0.36 -6.04
CA LEU A 648 41.29 -0.26 -7.50
C LEU A 648 42.14 0.94 -7.98
N ILE A 649 42.19 2.03 -7.22
CA ILE A 649 43.12 3.14 -7.49
C ILE A 649 44.59 2.73 -7.27
N ASP A 650 44.87 1.98 -6.21
CA ASP A 650 46.22 1.52 -5.88
C ASP A 650 46.76 0.51 -6.91
N GLU A 651 45.89 -0.37 -7.42
CA GLU A 651 46.18 -1.30 -8.52
C GLU A 651 46.24 -0.61 -9.90
N GLY A 652 45.96 0.70 -9.97
CA GLY A 652 46.04 1.49 -11.21
C GLY A 652 44.87 1.27 -12.17
N LEU A 653 43.78 0.66 -11.70
CA LEU A 653 42.54 0.44 -12.47
C LEU A 653 41.64 1.68 -12.49
N LEU A 654 41.79 2.56 -11.49
CA LEU A 654 41.12 3.86 -11.43
C LEU A 654 42.10 5.03 -11.32
N PRO A 655 41.75 6.25 -11.79
CA PRO A 655 42.64 7.41 -11.72
C PRO A 655 42.97 7.85 -10.29
N LYS A 656 44.27 8.10 -10.01
CA LYS A 656 44.74 8.62 -8.70
C LYS A 656 44.14 9.98 -8.32
N THR A 657 43.62 10.73 -9.29
CA THR A 657 42.94 12.00 -9.04
C THR A 657 41.65 11.85 -8.23
N LEU A 658 41.02 10.67 -8.26
CA LEU A 658 39.75 10.41 -7.57
C LEU A 658 39.87 10.30 -6.04
N VAL A 659 41.08 10.06 -5.50
CA VAL A 659 41.25 9.76 -4.06
C VAL A 659 40.68 10.84 -3.16
N ARG A 660 40.90 12.13 -3.48
CA ARG A 660 40.34 13.21 -2.65
C ARG A 660 38.84 13.34 -2.86
N SER A 661 38.40 13.31 -4.11
CA SER A 661 37.01 13.50 -4.47
C SER A 661 36.08 12.42 -3.93
N MET A 662 36.49 11.15 -3.95
CA MET A 662 35.67 10.06 -3.41
C MET A 662 35.36 10.25 -1.92
N TYR A 663 36.36 10.61 -1.10
CA TYR A 663 36.15 10.78 0.34
C TYR A 663 35.32 12.03 0.65
N VAL A 664 35.56 13.14 -0.04
CA VAL A 664 34.82 14.40 0.21
C VAL A 664 33.37 14.28 -0.28
N SER A 665 33.16 13.68 -1.45
CA SER A 665 31.82 13.42 -1.99
C SER A 665 31.04 12.43 -1.13
N PHE A 666 31.71 11.37 -0.63
CA PHE A 666 31.11 10.42 0.32
C PHE A 666 30.70 11.12 1.62
N LEU A 667 31.56 11.97 2.21
CA LEU A 667 31.23 12.71 3.43
C LEU A 667 29.98 13.60 3.25
N ALA A 668 29.86 14.28 2.10
CA ALA A 668 28.64 15.00 1.76
C ALA A 668 27.43 14.05 1.62
N GLY A 669 27.65 12.87 1.04
CA GLY A 669 26.69 11.77 0.97
C GLY A 669 26.19 11.29 2.33
N CYS A 670 27.03 11.22 3.36
CA CYS A 670 26.61 10.84 4.71
C CYS A 670 25.56 11.82 5.28
N PHE A 671 25.77 13.13 5.11
CA PHE A 671 24.77 14.14 5.51
C PHE A 671 23.47 14.05 4.71
N ARG A 672 23.52 13.53 3.48
CA ARG A 672 22.34 13.25 2.68
C ARG A 672 21.59 12.04 3.22
N SER A 673 22.26 10.91 3.43
CA SER A 673 21.62 9.65 3.86
C SER A 673 21.05 9.73 5.27
N ILE A 674 21.73 10.36 6.23
CA ILE A 674 21.22 10.51 7.62
C ILE A 674 19.89 11.27 7.71
N ARG A 675 19.56 12.07 6.68
CA ARG A 675 18.28 12.80 6.59
C ARG A 675 17.10 11.92 6.20
N PHE A 676 17.34 10.67 5.79
CA PHE A 676 16.29 9.68 5.61
C PHE A 676 15.70 9.23 6.95
N GLY A 677 16.45 9.39 8.04
CA GLY A 677 16.05 9.06 9.40
C GLY A 677 16.99 8.02 10.02
N LEU A 678 17.17 8.05 11.34
CA LEU A 678 18.03 7.10 12.06
C LEU A 678 17.41 5.70 12.22
N GLU A 679 16.14 5.55 11.85
CA GLU A 679 15.44 4.26 11.82
C GLU A 679 15.44 3.63 10.42
N GLU A 680 15.90 4.36 9.40
CA GLU A 680 16.06 3.88 8.04
C GLU A 680 17.47 3.29 7.88
N ALA A 681 17.61 2.16 7.19
CA ALA A 681 18.83 1.36 7.17
C ALA A 681 20.05 2.10 6.60
N HIS A 682 19.88 2.96 5.59
CA HIS A 682 20.98 3.75 5.02
C HIS A 682 21.32 4.99 5.87
N GLY A 683 20.40 5.41 6.75
CA GLY A 683 20.59 6.56 7.65
C GLY A 683 21.18 6.21 9.02
N ASN A 684 20.91 5.00 9.52
CA ASN A 684 21.38 4.45 10.81
C ASN A 684 22.88 4.11 10.76
#